data_AF-A0A453SC71-F1
#
_entry.id   AF-A0A453SC71-F1
#
_cell.length_a   1.000
_cell.length_b   1.000
_cell.length_c   1.000
_cell.angle_alpha   90.00
_cell.angle_beta   90.00
_cell.angle_gamma   90.00
#
_symmetry.space_group_name_H-M   'P 1'
#
loop_
_entity.id
_entity.type
_entity.pdbx_description
1 polymer ?
#
loop_
_entity_poly.entity_id
_entity_poly.type
_entity_poly.pdbx_seq_one_letter_code
_entity_poly.pdbx_strand_id
1 'polypeptide(L)'
;RAVVINGQRRILMSGSIHYPRSTPEMWPDLIQKAKDGGLDVIQTYVFWNGHEPARGQYHFADRYDLVRFVKLAKQAGLYVHLRIGPYVCAEWNFGGFPVWLKYVPGISFRTDNGPFKAEMQRFVEKIVSMMKSEGLFEWQGGPIILAQVENEYGPMESAMGAGAKPYANWAAKMAVATDAGVPWVMCKQDDAPDPVINSCNGFYCDYFSPNSNSKPTMWTEAWTGWFTAFGGAVPHRPVEDMAFAVARFVQKGGSFVNYYMYHGGTNFDRTAGGPFIATSYDYDAPIDEYGTSTVTPSVQQAGFRNFSLCSAFPGCKKQLQTDGKPLVAWCAGLIRQPKWGHLRDLHKAIKQAEPALVSGDPTVQRIGNYEKAYVFKSSTGACAAFLSNYHTSAAARVVYNGRRYDLPAWSISILPDCKTAVFNTATVKEPSLPAKMNPAGGLAWQSYSEDTNALDSSAFTKDGLVEQLSMTWDKSDYLWYTTYVNIDSSEQFLKSGQWPQLTINSAGHSVQVFVNGQSFGVAYGGYNSPKLTYSKPVKMWQGSNKISILSSAMGLPNQGTHYEAWNVGVLGPVTLSGLNQGKRDLSNQKWTYQIGLKGESLGVNSISGSSPVEWGSASGAQPLTWHKAYFAAPAGSAPVALDMGSMGKGQIWVNGNNAGRYWSYRASGSCGACSYAGTFSEAKCQTNCGDISQRWYHVPRSWLKPSGNLLVVLEEFGGDLSGVTLMTRTT
;
A
#
# COMPACT_ATOMS: atom_id res chain seq x y z
N ARG A 1 -31.51 -6.47 -3.01
CA ARG A 1 -31.36 -5.55 -1.85
C ARG A 1 -30.00 -5.65 -1.15
N ALA A 2 -29.60 -6.82 -0.66
CA ALA A 2 -28.35 -7.02 0.09
C ALA A 2 -27.83 -8.45 -0.11
N VAL A 3 -26.57 -8.70 0.26
CA VAL A 3 -26.02 -10.06 0.34
C VAL A 3 -26.81 -10.87 1.38
N VAL A 4 -27.09 -12.14 1.07
CA VAL A 4 -27.80 -13.07 1.95
C VAL A 4 -26.81 -14.10 2.46
N ILE A 5 -26.65 -14.17 3.78
CA ILE A 5 -25.77 -15.13 4.46
C ILE A 5 -26.65 -15.94 5.40
N ASN A 6 -26.63 -17.27 5.28
CA ASN A 6 -27.49 -18.17 6.07
C ASN A 6 -28.99 -17.77 6.07
N GLY A 7 -29.51 -17.40 4.88
CA GLY A 7 -30.90 -16.99 4.69
C GLY A 7 -31.24 -15.58 5.18
N GLN A 8 -30.27 -14.84 5.75
CA GLN A 8 -30.49 -13.49 6.28
C GLN A 8 -29.80 -12.43 5.42
N ARG A 9 -30.55 -11.40 5.02
CA ARG A 9 -29.99 -10.18 4.43
C ARG A 9 -29.18 -9.43 5.46
N ARG A 10 -28.00 -8.92 5.08
CA ARG A 10 -27.10 -8.19 5.99
C ARG A 10 -26.61 -6.88 5.39
N ILE A 11 -26.47 -5.86 6.22
CA ILE A 11 -25.72 -4.64 5.89
C ILE A 11 -24.30 -4.83 6.40
N LEU A 12 -23.37 -5.09 5.49
CA LEU A 12 -22.02 -5.54 5.81
C LEU A 12 -21.04 -4.35 5.85
N MET A 13 -20.40 -4.17 7.01
CA MET A 13 -19.26 -3.28 7.17
C MET A 13 -17.98 -4.10 6.97
N SER A 14 -17.15 -3.70 6.02
CA SER A 14 -15.94 -4.41 5.61
C SER A 14 -14.73 -3.50 5.73
N GLY A 15 -13.54 -4.07 5.90
CA GLY A 15 -12.30 -3.31 5.91
C GLY A 15 -11.15 -4.06 5.26
N SER A 16 -10.35 -3.34 4.47
CA SER A 16 -9.19 -3.90 3.79
C SER A 16 -8.01 -4.03 4.74
N ILE A 17 -7.47 -5.24 4.86
CA ILE A 17 -6.21 -5.54 5.55
C ILE A 17 -5.43 -6.48 4.62
N HIS A 18 -4.36 -5.98 4.01
CA HIS A 18 -3.54 -6.77 3.10
C HIS A 18 -2.51 -7.59 3.88
N TYR A 19 -2.66 -8.92 3.87
CA TYR A 19 -1.82 -9.82 4.67
C TYR A 19 -0.31 -9.61 4.49
N PRO A 20 0.26 -9.34 3.29
CA PRO A 20 1.70 -9.17 3.15
C PRO A 20 2.22 -7.79 3.58
N ARG A 21 1.33 -6.83 3.86
CA ARG A 21 1.69 -5.48 4.36
C ARG A 21 1.82 -5.41 5.88
N SER A 22 1.67 -6.53 6.56
CA SER A 22 1.87 -6.70 8.00
C SER A 22 2.48 -8.08 8.27
N THR A 23 3.00 -8.32 9.47
CA THR A 23 3.59 -9.63 9.81
C THR A 23 2.53 -10.59 10.36
N PRO A 24 2.76 -11.92 10.30
CA PRO A 24 1.84 -12.90 10.88
C PRO A 24 1.55 -12.71 12.36
N GLU A 25 2.48 -12.10 13.10
CA GLU A 25 2.31 -11.76 14.52
C GLU A 25 1.39 -10.55 14.73
N MET A 26 1.26 -9.67 13.74
CA MET A 26 0.35 -8.52 13.78
C MET A 26 -1.09 -8.92 13.46
N TRP A 27 -1.31 -9.90 12.58
CA TRP A 27 -2.63 -10.22 12.05
C TRP A 27 -3.71 -10.45 13.12
N PRO A 28 -3.49 -11.23 14.20
CA PRO A 28 -4.53 -11.42 15.21
C PRO A 28 -5.00 -10.11 15.86
N ASP A 29 -4.06 -9.22 16.19
CA ASP A 29 -4.35 -7.92 16.81
C ASP A 29 -5.05 -6.97 15.83
N LEU A 30 -4.61 -6.93 14.57
CA LEU A 30 -5.25 -6.14 13.51
C LEU A 30 -6.70 -6.58 13.26
N ILE A 31 -6.93 -7.89 13.15
CA ILE A 31 -8.25 -8.49 12.93
C ILE A 31 -9.15 -8.26 14.15
N GLN A 32 -8.60 -8.34 15.36
CA GLN A 32 -9.34 -8.05 16.59
C GLN A 32 -9.77 -6.57 16.66
N LYS A 33 -8.88 -5.63 16.34
CA LYS A 33 -9.23 -4.20 16.25
C LYS A 33 -10.25 -3.90 15.17
N ALA A 34 -10.23 -4.62 14.05
CA ALA A 34 -11.27 -4.55 13.02
C ALA A 34 -12.64 -5.02 13.56
N LYS A 35 -12.67 -6.15 14.26
CA LYS A 35 -13.88 -6.65 14.92
C LYS A 35 -14.40 -5.68 15.97
N ASP A 36 -13.55 -5.20 16.87
CA ASP A 36 -13.92 -4.24 17.93
C ASP A 36 -14.34 -2.88 17.35
N GLY A 37 -13.82 -2.56 16.17
CA GLY A 37 -14.22 -1.42 15.36
C GLY A 37 -15.58 -1.60 14.67
N GLY A 38 -16.22 -2.77 14.79
CA GLY A 38 -17.56 -3.05 14.27
C GLY A 38 -17.61 -3.55 12.82
N LEU A 39 -16.49 -4.06 12.29
CA LEU A 39 -16.50 -4.73 10.98
C LEU A 39 -17.13 -6.13 11.07
N ASP A 40 -17.83 -6.52 10.01
CA ASP A 40 -18.34 -7.88 9.78
C ASP A 40 -17.42 -8.69 8.85
N VAL A 41 -16.66 -8.01 7.98
CA VAL A 41 -15.89 -8.62 6.88
C VAL A 41 -14.46 -8.05 6.83
N ILE A 42 -13.47 -8.91 6.62
CA ILE A 42 -12.13 -8.51 6.19
C ILE A 42 -12.04 -8.67 4.67
N GLN A 43 -11.57 -7.63 3.99
CA GLN A 43 -11.27 -7.69 2.57
C GLN A 43 -9.76 -7.76 2.36
N THR A 44 -9.29 -8.58 1.41
CA THR A 44 -7.89 -8.54 0.98
C THR A 44 -7.78 -8.90 -0.49
N TYR A 45 -6.83 -8.26 -1.18
CA TYR A 45 -6.33 -8.75 -2.45
C TYR A 45 -5.50 -10.02 -2.28
N VAL A 46 -5.27 -10.75 -3.38
CA VAL A 46 -4.26 -11.82 -3.48
C VAL A 46 -3.10 -11.36 -4.37
N PHE A 47 -1.86 -11.44 -3.88
CA PHE A 47 -0.70 -10.85 -4.55
C PHE A 47 0.09 -11.90 -5.35
N TRP A 48 -0.27 -12.07 -6.63
CA TRP A 48 0.27 -13.14 -7.49
C TRP A 48 1.81 -13.12 -7.59
N ASN A 49 2.42 -11.96 -7.82
CA ASN A 49 3.87 -11.82 -7.91
C ASN A 49 4.64 -12.34 -6.68
N GLY A 50 4.09 -12.13 -5.48
CA GLY A 50 4.66 -12.66 -4.24
C GLY A 50 4.41 -14.16 -4.06
N HIS A 51 3.27 -14.66 -4.55
CA HIS A 51 2.92 -16.08 -4.47
C HIS A 51 3.57 -16.94 -5.53
N GLU A 52 3.99 -16.39 -6.67
CA GLU A 52 4.64 -17.11 -7.76
C GLU A 52 5.84 -16.31 -8.31
N PRO A 53 6.91 -16.14 -7.52
CA PRO A 53 8.08 -15.34 -7.90
C PRO A 53 8.78 -15.90 -9.16
N ALA A 54 8.65 -17.20 -9.43
CA ALA A 54 9.03 -17.83 -10.68
C ALA A 54 7.90 -18.78 -11.12
N ARG A 55 7.68 -18.90 -12.44
CA ARG A 55 6.60 -19.72 -13.01
C ARG A 55 6.65 -21.16 -12.47
N GLY A 56 5.56 -21.60 -11.86
CA GLY A 56 5.39 -22.92 -11.24
C GLY A 56 5.95 -23.03 -9.81
N GLN A 57 6.67 -22.03 -9.30
CA GLN A 57 7.26 -22.05 -7.96
C GLN A 57 6.43 -21.17 -7.03
N TYR A 58 5.67 -21.81 -6.14
CA TYR A 58 4.74 -21.12 -5.28
C TYR A 58 5.26 -20.88 -3.87
N HIS A 59 4.87 -19.74 -3.28
CA HIS A 59 5.20 -19.36 -1.91
C HIS A 59 3.94 -18.92 -1.13
N PHE A 60 3.60 -19.68 -0.09
CA PHE A 60 2.45 -19.42 0.82
C PHE A 60 2.87 -19.59 2.29
N ALA A 61 4.04 -19.06 2.64
CA ALA A 61 4.58 -19.09 4.00
C ALA A 61 4.79 -17.66 4.51
N ASP A 62 5.22 -17.52 5.77
CA ASP A 62 5.51 -16.24 6.41
C ASP A 62 4.36 -15.24 6.24
N ARG A 63 4.66 -13.99 5.84
CA ARG A 63 3.63 -12.97 5.59
C ARG A 63 2.82 -13.20 4.30
N TYR A 64 3.15 -14.23 3.51
CA TYR A 64 2.37 -14.68 2.36
C TYR A 64 1.53 -15.93 2.68
N ASP A 65 1.39 -16.34 3.94
CA ASP A 65 0.47 -17.41 4.32
C ASP A 65 -1.00 -16.92 4.31
N LEU A 66 -1.58 -16.88 3.11
CA LEU A 66 -2.96 -16.47 2.86
C LEU A 66 -3.96 -17.35 3.63
N VAL A 67 -3.72 -18.67 3.67
CA VAL A 67 -4.62 -19.63 4.34
C VAL A 67 -4.69 -19.32 5.83
N ARG A 68 -3.54 -19.12 6.49
CA ARG A 68 -3.49 -18.72 7.89
C ARG A 68 -4.20 -17.40 8.14
N PHE A 69 -3.99 -16.40 7.30
CA PHE A 69 -4.66 -15.10 7.44
C PHE A 69 -6.20 -15.24 7.39
N VAL A 70 -6.73 -15.99 6.40
CA VAL A 70 -8.17 -16.25 6.28
C VAL A 70 -8.71 -17.06 7.47
N LYS A 71 -7.95 -18.05 7.96
CA LYS A 71 -8.30 -18.81 9.17
C LYS A 71 -8.35 -17.93 10.42
N LEU A 72 -7.46 -16.94 10.56
CA LEU A 72 -7.50 -15.99 11.67
C LEU A 72 -8.75 -15.10 11.62
N ALA A 73 -9.17 -14.65 10.43
CA ALA A 73 -10.44 -13.93 10.28
C ALA A 73 -11.64 -14.79 10.72
N LYS A 74 -11.66 -16.07 10.33
CA LYS A 74 -12.67 -17.05 10.79
C LYS A 74 -12.66 -17.20 12.30
N GLN A 75 -11.49 -17.34 12.92
CA GLN A 75 -11.34 -17.49 14.39
C GLN A 75 -11.87 -16.25 15.13
N ALA A 76 -11.68 -15.06 14.56
CA ALA A 76 -12.27 -13.84 15.09
C ALA A 76 -13.79 -13.75 14.85
N GLY A 77 -14.39 -14.64 14.07
CA GLY A 77 -15.81 -14.61 13.72
C GLY A 77 -16.16 -13.54 12.69
N LEU A 78 -15.19 -13.16 11.85
CA LEU A 78 -15.40 -12.26 10.71
C LEU A 78 -15.49 -13.06 9.42
N TYR A 79 -16.26 -12.55 8.46
CA TYR A 79 -16.27 -13.05 7.10
C TYR A 79 -15.09 -12.51 6.28
N VAL A 80 -14.88 -13.03 5.08
CA VAL A 80 -13.86 -12.59 4.14
C VAL A 80 -14.45 -12.30 2.76
N HIS A 81 -14.05 -11.15 2.19
CA HIS A 81 -14.18 -10.86 0.76
C HIS A 81 -12.79 -11.01 0.12
N LEU A 82 -12.57 -12.10 -0.62
CA LEU A 82 -11.28 -12.43 -1.19
C LEU A 82 -11.15 -11.89 -2.62
N ARG A 83 -10.43 -10.78 -2.80
CA ARG A 83 -10.24 -10.15 -4.12
C ARG A 83 -9.07 -10.80 -4.83
N ILE A 84 -9.34 -11.90 -5.53
CA ILE A 84 -8.29 -12.73 -6.15
C ILE A 84 -7.57 -11.98 -7.27
N GLY A 85 -8.28 -11.16 -8.06
CA GLY A 85 -7.71 -10.41 -9.18
C GLY A 85 -7.58 -11.29 -10.44
N PRO A 86 -6.36 -11.57 -10.96
CA PRO A 86 -5.07 -11.42 -10.28
C PRO A 86 -4.33 -10.12 -10.60
N TYR A 87 -4.84 -9.30 -11.53
CA TYR A 87 -4.53 -7.86 -11.49
C TYR A 87 -5.24 -7.25 -10.27
N VAL A 88 -4.49 -6.57 -9.42
CA VAL A 88 -5.01 -5.98 -8.18
C VAL A 88 -4.81 -4.48 -8.09
N CYS A 89 -4.01 -3.88 -8.99
CA CYS A 89 -3.54 -2.49 -8.86
C CYS A 89 -2.82 -2.28 -7.51
N ALA A 90 -3.59 -1.94 -6.47
CA ALA A 90 -3.25 -1.93 -5.05
C ALA A 90 -2.04 -1.07 -4.65
N GLU A 91 -1.60 -0.16 -5.53
CA GLU A 91 -0.29 0.50 -5.45
C GLU A 91 0.84 -0.52 -5.21
N TRP A 92 0.67 -1.71 -5.78
CA TRP A 92 1.55 -2.85 -5.59
C TRP A 92 2.38 -3.09 -6.84
N ASN A 93 3.61 -3.56 -6.67
CA ASN A 93 4.58 -3.76 -7.73
C ASN A 93 3.97 -4.52 -8.92
N PHE A 94 4.07 -3.91 -10.10
CA PHE A 94 3.55 -4.45 -11.36
C PHE A 94 2.04 -4.77 -11.37
N GLY A 95 1.26 -4.16 -10.47
CA GLY A 95 -0.17 -4.38 -10.32
C GLY A 95 -0.52 -5.77 -9.76
N GLY A 96 0.47 -6.46 -9.17
CA GLY A 96 0.37 -7.83 -8.69
C GLY A 96 0.83 -8.90 -9.68
N PHE A 97 1.11 -8.56 -10.94
CA PHE A 97 1.60 -9.55 -11.91
C PHE A 97 3.05 -9.96 -11.63
N PRO A 98 3.40 -11.24 -11.74
CA PRO A 98 4.80 -11.65 -11.76
C PRO A 98 5.52 -11.11 -13.00
N VAL A 99 6.76 -10.63 -12.84
CA VAL A 99 7.53 -10.06 -13.96
C VAL A 99 7.83 -11.09 -15.05
N TRP A 100 8.03 -12.37 -14.70
CA TRP A 100 8.22 -13.44 -15.67
C TRP A 100 7.04 -13.58 -16.64
N LEU A 101 5.83 -13.16 -16.25
CA LEU A 101 4.64 -13.24 -17.08
C LEU A 101 4.81 -12.38 -18.34
N LYS A 102 5.45 -11.21 -18.24
CA LYS A 102 5.71 -10.30 -19.36
C LYS A 102 6.52 -10.96 -20.49
N TYR A 103 7.35 -11.94 -20.16
CA TYR A 103 8.25 -12.60 -21.10
C TYR A 103 7.70 -13.93 -21.66
N VAL A 104 6.44 -14.26 -21.36
CA VAL A 104 5.75 -15.37 -22.02
C VAL A 104 5.55 -15.03 -23.50
N PRO A 105 5.94 -15.91 -24.45
CA PRO A 105 5.83 -15.62 -25.89
C PRO A 105 4.40 -15.25 -26.31
N GLY A 106 4.27 -14.14 -27.03
CA GLY A 106 2.99 -13.66 -27.57
C GLY A 106 2.01 -13.14 -26.52
N ILE A 107 2.45 -12.88 -25.28
CA ILE A 107 1.57 -12.39 -24.23
C ILE A 107 1.23 -10.91 -24.40
N SER A 108 -0.01 -10.56 -24.06
CA SER A 108 -0.45 -9.18 -23.88
C SER A 108 -1.40 -9.15 -22.69
N PHE A 109 -1.16 -8.24 -21.75
CA PHE A 109 -1.87 -8.28 -20.47
C PHE A 109 -3.28 -7.73 -20.63
N ARG A 110 -4.20 -8.32 -19.86
CA ARG A 110 -5.55 -7.80 -19.63
C ARG A 110 -6.29 -7.47 -20.94
N THR A 111 -6.18 -8.36 -21.91
CA THR A 111 -6.91 -8.33 -23.18
C THR A 111 -7.20 -9.76 -23.64
N ASP A 112 -7.93 -9.93 -24.75
CA ASP A 112 -8.29 -11.26 -25.25
C ASP A 112 -7.09 -11.96 -25.88
N ASN A 113 -6.18 -12.43 -25.02
CA ASN A 113 -4.90 -13.01 -25.37
C ASN A 113 -4.80 -14.42 -24.77
N GLY A 114 -4.63 -15.44 -25.63
CA GLY A 114 -4.59 -16.85 -25.22
C GLY A 114 -3.58 -17.15 -24.11
N PRO A 115 -2.29 -16.77 -24.26
CA PRO A 115 -1.28 -16.97 -23.22
C PRO A 115 -1.65 -16.32 -21.88
N PHE A 116 -2.10 -15.06 -21.89
CA PHE A 116 -2.49 -14.35 -20.67
C PHE A 116 -3.68 -15.01 -19.97
N LYS A 117 -4.72 -15.38 -20.74
CA LYS A 117 -5.92 -16.06 -20.23
C LYS A 117 -5.57 -17.39 -19.57
N ALA A 118 -4.69 -18.18 -20.18
CA ALA A 118 -4.24 -19.45 -19.62
C ALA A 118 -3.51 -19.28 -18.27
N GLU A 119 -2.60 -18.30 -18.17
CA GLU A 119 -1.85 -18.05 -16.94
C GLU A 119 -2.73 -17.46 -15.83
N MET A 120 -3.61 -16.51 -16.17
CA MET A 120 -4.61 -15.96 -15.23
C MET A 120 -5.52 -17.06 -14.69
N GLN A 121 -6.08 -17.90 -15.57
CA GLN A 121 -6.96 -19.00 -15.18
C GLN A 121 -6.24 -19.98 -14.24
N ARG A 122 -5.02 -20.40 -14.60
CA ARG A 122 -4.19 -21.31 -13.79
C ARG A 122 -4.01 -20.78 -12.36
N PHE A 123 -3.70 -19.50 -12.20
CA PHE A 123 -3.51 -18.91 -10.88
C PHE A 123 -4.83 -18.76 -10.11
N VAL A 124 -5.90 -18.27 -10.76
CA VAL A 124 -7.22 -18.12 -10.11
C VAL A 124 -7.76 -19.47 -9.65
N GLU A 125 -7.70 -20.50 -10.50
CA GLU A 125 -8.09 -21.87 -10.15
C GLU A 125 -7.27 -22.44 -9.00
N LYS A 126 -5.95 -22.17 -8.96
CA LYS A 126 -5.11 -22.58 -7.84
C LYS A 126 -5.59 -21.96 -6.52
N ILE A 127 -5.85 -20.66 -6.50
CA ILE A 127 -6.31 -19.97 -5.28
C ILE A 127 -7.66 -20.51 -4.85
N VAL A 128 -8.62 -20.65 -5.76
CA VAL A 128 -9.95 -21.23 -5.46
C VAL A 128 -9.82 -22.67 -4.95
N SER A 129 -9.02 -23.51 -5.61
CA SER A 129 -8.79 -24.89 -5.18
C SER A 129 -8.15 -24.97 -3.79
N MET A 130 -7.20 -24.09 -3.49
CA MET A 130 -6.56 -24.03 -2.17
C MET A 130 -7.59 -23.64 -1.09
N MET A 131 -8.40 -22.60 -1.34
CA MET A 131 -9.46 -22.20 -0.41
C MET A 131 -10.52 -23.30 -0.22
N LYS A 132 -10.89 -24.02 -1.29
CA LYS A 132 -11.79 -25.19 -1.23
C LYS A 132 -11.21 -26.32 -0.38
N SER A 133 -9.94 -26.66 -0.60
CA SER A 133 -9.26 -27.75 0.11
C SER A 133 -9.17 -27.51 1.62
N GLU A 134 -9.13 -26.24 2.02
CA GLU A 134 -9.06 -25.80 3.40
C GLU A 134 -10.45 -25.53 4.02
N GLY A 135 -11.54 -25.77 3.27
CA GLY A 135 -12.91 -25.53 3.72
C GLY A 135 -13.19 -24.06 4.05
N LEU A 136 -12.63 -23.13 3.27
CA LEU A 136 -12.66 -21.70 3.57
C LEU A 136 -13.81 -20.93 2.91
N PHE A 137 -14.54 -21.51 1.96
CA PHE A 137 -15.79 -20.91 1.48
C PHE A 137 -16.94 -21.08 2.47
N GLU A 138 -17.85 -20.12 2.53
CA GLU A 138 -18.90 -20.07 3.57
C GLU A 138 -19.83 -21.28 3.56
N TRP A 139 -20.17 -21.80 2.38
CA TRP A 139 -20.95 -23.04 2.25
C TRP A 139 -20.23 -24.30 2.79
N GLN A 140 -18.91 -24.25 2.95
CA GLN A 140 -18.09 -25.27 3.62
C GLN A 140 -17.92 -25.01 5.12
N GLY A 141 -18.58 -23.97 5.65
CA GLY A 141 -18.40 -23.47 7.01
C GLY A 141 -17.18 -22.56 7.18
N GLY A 142 -16.56 -22.09 6.09
CA GLY A 142 -15.46 -21.11 6.10
C GLY A 142 -15.92 -19.65 6.17
N PRO A 143 -15.00 -18.67 6.20
CA PRO A 143 -15.39 -17.26 6.29
C PRO A 143 -15.60 -16.57 4.93
N ILE A 144 -15.16 -17.14 3.81
CA ILE A 144 -15.18 -16.45 2.51
C ILE A 144 -16.61 -16.42 1.96
N ILE A 145 -17.18 -15.21 1.87
CA ILE A 145 -18.56 -14.97 1.40
C ILE A 145 -18.64 -14.35 0.00
N LEU A 146 -17.52 -13.80 -0.48
CA LEU A 146 -17.42 -13.09 -1.76
C LEU A 146 -16.02 -13.31 -2.33
N ALA A 147 -15.92 -13.35 -3.65
CA ALA A 147 -14.64 -13.31 -4.36
C ALA A 147 -14.67 -12.24 -5.47
N GLN A 148 -13.52 -11.65 -5.81
CA GLN A 148 -13.41 -10.72 -6.94
C GLN A 148 -12.45 -11.25 -8.00
N VAL A 149 -12.87 -11.17 -9.27
CA VAL A 149 -12.01 -11.38 -10.45
C VAL A 149 -11.73 -10.02 -11.10
N GLU A 150 -10.53 -9.86 -11.67
CA GLU A 150 -10.03 -8.59 -12.19
C GLU A 150 -10.07 -7.45 -11.14
N ASN A 151 -9.66 -6.26 -11.56
CA ASN A 151 -9.79 -5.05 -10.76
C ASN A 151 -9.89 -3.80 -11.64
N GLU A 152 -10.98 -3.04 -11.49
CA GLU A 152 -11.23 -1.76 -12.19
C GLU A 152 -11.00 -1.81 -13.71
N TYR A 153 -11.46 -2.88 -14.36
CA TYR A 153 -11.22 -3.07 -15.80
C TYR A 153 -12.18 -2.27 -16.69
N GLY A 154 -13.40 -1.97 -16.24
CA GLY A 154 -14.42 -1.26 -17.02
C GLY A 154 -13.93 0.05 -17.65
N PRO A 155 -13.30 0.99 -16.90
CA PRO A 155 -12.73 2.20 -17.48
C PRO A 155 -11.69 1.96 -18.59
N MET A 156 -11.06 0.78 -18.62
CA MET A 156 -10.07 0.41 -19.62
C MET A 156 -10.70 -0.20 -20.88
N GLU A 157 -11.95 -0.66 -20.84
CA GLU A 157 -12.58 -1.31 -22.00
C GLU A 157 -12.61 -0.43 -23.25
N SER A 158 -12.83 0.88 -23.07
CA SER A 158 -12.81 1.86 -24.16
C SER A 158 -11.40 2.13 -24.71
N ALA A 159 -10.36 1.96 -23.87
CA ALA A 159 -8.97 2.26 -24.21
C ALA A 159 -8.19 1.05 -24.76
N MET A 160 -8.62 -0.18 -24.44
CA MET A 160 -7.92 -1.43 -24.77
C MET A 160 -8.41 -2.09 -26.08
N GLY A 161 -9.31 -1.42 -26.81
CA GLY A 161 -9.78 -1.84 -28.14
C GLY A 161 -10.71 -3.06 -28.15
N ALA A 162 -10.87 -3.68 -29.32
CA ALA A 162 -11.89 -4.71 -29.56
C ALA A 162 -11.74 -5.99 -28.70
N GLY A 163 -10.53 -6.29 -28.22
CA GLY A 163 -10.26 -7.45 -27.36
C GLY A 163 -10.69 -7.26 -25.90
N ALA A 164 -10.98 -6.04 -25.47
CA ALA A 164 -11.22 -5.75 -24.06
C ALA A 164 -12.53 -6.35 -23.54
N LYS A 165 -13.64 -6.13 -24.26
CA LYS A 165 -14.95 -6.64 -23.89
C LYS A 165 -15.03 -8.18 -23.91
N PRO A 166 -14.52 -8.88 -24.95
CA PRO A 166 -14.40 -10.34 -24.92
C PRO A 166 -13.60 -10.86 -23.73
N TYR A 167 -12.50 -10.18 -23.37
CA TYR A 167 -11.70 -10.54 -22.20
C TYR A 167 -12.46 -10.38 -20.89
N ALA A 168 -13.12 -9.25 -20.64
CA ALA A 168 -13.89 -9.03 -19.42
C ALA A 168 -15.01 -10.08 -19.26
N ASN A 169 -15.71 -10.38 -20.36
CA ASN A 169 -16.73 -11.42 -20.41
C ASN A 169 -16.14 -12.82 -20.13
N TRP A 170 -14.97 -13.12 -20.70
CA TRP A 170 -14.27 -14.37 -20.44
C TRP A 170 -13.83 -14.48 -18.98
N ALA A 171 -13.26 -13.41 -18.40
CA ALA A 171 -12.76 -13.40 -17.02
C ALA A 171 -13.90 -13.67 -16.02
N ALA A 172 -15.05 -13.02 -16.22
CA ALA A 172 -16.26 -13.28 -15.44
C ALA A 172 -16.74 -14.73 -15.56
N LYS A 173 -16.80 -15.28 -16.78
CA LYS A 173 -17.21 -16.68 -17.01
C LYS A 173 -16.23 -17.68 -16.40
N MET A 174 -14.93 -17.45 -16.55
CA MET A 174 -13.87 -18.29 -15.99
C MET A 174 -13.97 -18.31 -14.46
N ALA A 175 -14.12 -17.14 -13.83
CA ALA A 175 -14.28 -17.04 -12.38
C ALA A 175 -15.48 -17.82 -11.86
N VAL A 176 -16.65 -17.67 -12.50
CA VAL A 176 -17.86 -18.42 -12.15
C VAL A 176 -17.65 -19.93 -12.37
N ALA A 177 -16.96 -20.33 -13.44
CA ALA A 177 -16.68 -21.73 -13.76
C ALA A 177 -15.73 -22.42 -12.76
N THR A 178 -15.00 -21.67 -11.93
CA THR A 178 -14.24 -22.26 -10.81
C THR A 178 -15.13 -22.90 -9.73
N ASP A 179 -16.44 -22.63 -9.78
CA ASP A 179 -17.45 -23.16 -8.86
C ASP A 179 -17.12 -22.85 -7.39
N ALA A 180 -16.64 -21.64 -7.10
CA ALA A 180 -16.30 -21.22 -5.74
C ALA A 180 -17.48 -21.33 -4.75
N GLY A 181 -18.72 -21.42 -5.24
CA GLY A 181 -19.94 -21.56 -4.44
C GLY A 181 -20.34 -20.29 -3.68
N VAL A 182 -19.71 -19.15 -3.99
CA VAL A 182 -20.02 -17.82 -3.45
C VAL A 182 -20.13 -16.79 -4.58
N PRO A 183 -20.85 -15.66 -4.40
CA PRO A 183 -20.95 -14.64 -5.42
C PRO A 183 -19.60 -14.05 -5.81
N TRP A 184 -19.44 -13.81 -7.11
CA TRP A 184 -18.31 -13.10 -7.68
C TRP A 184 -18.62 -11.62 -7.88
N VAL A 185 -17.61 -10.78 -7.70
CA VAL A 185 -17.66 -9.33 -7.84
C VAL A 185 -16.68 -8.87 -8.92
N MET A 186 -16.98 -7.76 -9.59
CA MET A 186 -16.04 -6.97 -10.40
C MET A 186 -16.24 -5.49 -10.09
N CYS A 187 -15.23 -4.82 -9.56
CA CYS A 187 -15.32 -3.39 -9.25
C CYS A 187 -15.12 -2.52 -10.50
N LYS A 188 -15.85 -1.40 -10.57
CA LYS A 188 -15.91 -0.47 -11.72
C LYS A 188 -16.06 -1.21 -13.05
N GLN A 189 -17.01 -2.13 -13.09
CA GLN A 189 -17.33 -2.91 -14.30
C GLN A 189 -18.83 -2.81 -14.55
N ASP A 190 -19.28 -1.69 -15.11
CA ASP A 190 -20.71 -1.38 -15.24
C ASP A 190 -21.50 -2.45 -16.02
N ASP A 191 -20.85 -3.17 -16.90
CA ASP A 191 -21.43 -4.21 -17.75
C ASP A 191 -20.92 -5.62 -17.40
N ALA A 192 -20.59 -5.85 -16.12
CA ALA A 192 -20.27 -7.18 -15.59
C ALA A 192 -21.42 -8.17 -15.88
N PRO A 193 -21.17 -9.29 -16.57
CA PRO A 193 -22.22 -10.22 -16.95
C PRO A 193 -22.75 -11.00 -15.75
N ASP A 194 -24.02 -11.40 -15.80
CA ASP A 194 -24.62 -12.25 -14.77
C ASP A 194 -23.87 -13.60 -14.66
N PRO A 195 -23.73 -14.15 -13.44
CA PRO A 195 -24.24 -13.67 -12.15
C PRO A 195 -23.31 -12.69 -11.40
N VAL A 196 -22.24 -12.17 -12.02
CA VAL A 196 -21.22 -11.34 -11.36
C VAL A 196 -21.80 -9.99 -10.94
N ILE A 197 -21.50 -9.57 -9.71
CA ILE A 197 -21.96 -8.30 -9.14
C ILE A 197 -20.98 -7.19 -9.50
N ASN A 198 -21.45 -6.13 -10.15
CA ASN A 198 -20.64 -4.93 -10.31
C ASN A 198 -20.66 -4.08 -9.03
N SER A 199 -19.52 -3.48 -8.67
CA SER A 199 -19.39 -2.63 -7.49
C SER A 199 -18.71 -1.30 -7.79
N CYS A 200 -18.81 -0.37 -6.84
CA CYS A 200 -18.20 0.96 -6.93
C CYS A 200 -16.94 1.09 -6.06
N ASN A 201 -16.02 1.94 -6.50
CA ASN A 201 -14.83 2.38 -5.78
C ASN A 201 -14.75 3.91 -5.84
N GLY A 202 -14.32 4.57 -4.77
CA GLY A 202 -14.20 6.02 -4.75
C GLY A 202 -14.19 6.63 -3.35
N PHE A 203 -14.12 7.96 -3.28
CA PHE A 203 -14.39 8.70 -2.04
C PHE A 203 -15.87 8.71 -1.67
N TYR A 204 -16.75 8.68 -2.67
CA TYR A 204 -18.20 8.57 -2.53
C TYR A 204 -18.73 7.61 -3.61
N CYS A 205 -19.72 6.80 -3.25
CA CYS A 205 -20.41 5.89 -4.18
C CYS A 205 -21.94 5.99 -4.07
N ASP A 206 -22.45 7.08 -3.49
CA ASP A 206 -23.89 7.27 -3.29
C ASP A 206 -24.69 7.53 -4.58
N TYR A 207 -24.00 7.69 -5.70
CA TYR A 207 -24.58 7.78 -7.05
C TYR A 207 -24.69 6.41 -7.74
N PHE A 208 -23.96 5.41 -7.26
CA PHE A 208 -23.84 4.12 -7.93
C PHE A 208 -25.10 3.28 -7.77
N SER A 209 -25.49 2.62 -8.85
CA SER A 209 -26.51 1.57 -8.85
C SER A 209 -25.94 0.34 -9.58
N PRO A 210 -26.18 -0.88 -9.08
CA PRO A 210 -25.74 -2.09 -9.77
C PRO A 210 -26.45 -2.21 -11.13
N ASN A 211 -25.87 -2.97 -12.04
CA ASN A 211 -26.37 -3.11 -13.41
C ASN A 211 -27.62 -3.99 -13.55
N SER A 212 -28.16 -4.47 -12.44
CA SER A 212 -29.42 -5.21 -12.35
C SER A 212 -30.06 -5.01 -10.97
N ASN A 213 -31.38 -4.86 -10.92
CA ASN A 213 -32.15 -4.72 -9.67
C ASN A 213 -32.08 -5.97 -8.76
N SER A 214 -31.65 -7.11 -9.32
CA SER A 214 -31.44 -8.35 -8.56
C SER A 214 -30.14 -8.33 -7.74
N LYS A 215 -29.20 -7.45 -8.06
CA LYS A 215 -27.87 -7.36 -7.44
C LYS A 215 -27.88 -6.37 -6.25
N PRO A 216 -27.07 -6.60 -5.20
CA PRO A 216 -26.91 -5.64 -4.12
C PRO A 216 -26.03 -4.46 -4.54
N THR A 217 -26.31 -3.27 -4.00
CA THR A 217 -25.43 -2.10 -4.15
C THR A 217 -24.23 -2.23 -3.21
N MET A 218 -23.03 -2.34 -3.78
CA MET A 218 -21.78 -2.61 -3.06
C MET A 218 -20.71 -1.55 -3.35
N TRP A 219 -20.02 -1.11 -2.30
CA TRP A 219 -18.88 -0.20 -2.36
C TRP A 219 -17.64 -0.94 -1.86
N THR A 220 -16.80 -1.39 -2.80
CA THR A 220 -15.64 -2.26 -2.53
C THR A 220 -14.39 -1.49 -2.11
N GLU A 221 -14.32 -0.19 -2.38
CA GLU A 221 -13.24 0.68 -1.91
C GLU A 221 -13.75 2.07 -1.54
N ALA A 222 -14.12 2.22 -0.27
CA ALA A 222 -14.36 3.50 0.38
C ALA A 222 -13.01 4.06 0.83
N TRP A 223 -12.42 4.92 0.01
CA TRP A 223 -11.06 5.40 0.20
C TRP A 223 -10.92 6.20 1.50
N THR A 224 -10.14 5.70 2.46
CA THR A 224 -10.02 6.29 3.82
C THR A 224 -9.08 7.48 3.90
N GLY A 225 -8.39 7.75 2.80
CA GLY A 225 -7.27 8.68 2.63
C GLY A 225 -6.73 8.44 1.22
N TRP A 226 -5.42 8.45 1.06
CA TRP A 226 -4.75 8.11 -0.19
C TRP A 226 -3.35 7.55 0.09
N PHE A 227 -2.71 6.94 -0.89
CA PHE A 227 -1.34 6.43 -0.73
C PHE A 227 -0.32 7.58 -0.64
N THR A 228 0.83 7.31 -0.01
CA THR A 228 1.99 8.22 -0.05
C THR A 228 2.92 7.78 -1.18
N ALA A 229 3.35 8.73 -2.00
CA ALA A 229 4.42 8.53 -2.98
C ALA A 229 5.70 9.21 -2.50
N PHE A 230 6.87 8.65 -2.82
CA PHE A 230 8.13 9.36 -2.64
C PHE A 230 8.11 10.66 -3.45
N GLY A 231 8.36 11.78 -2.76
CA GLY A 231 8.27 13.14 -3.32
C GLY A 231 6.87 13.75 -3.33
N GLY A 232 5.83 13.01 -2.90
CA GLY A 232 4.47 13.50 -2.71
C GLY A 232 4.18 13.94 -1.29
N ALA A 233 3.29 14.92 -1.13
CA ALA A 233 2.71 15.29 0.17
C ALA A 233 1.90 14.13 0.78
N VAL A 234 1.79 14.11 2.11
CA VAL A 234 1.08 13.03 2.84
C VAL A 234 -0.41 13.35 2.89
N PRO A 235 -1.27 12.54 2.27
CA PRO A 235 -2.71 12.81 2.18
C PRO A 235 -3.47 12.29 3.40
N HIS A 236 -4.48 13.03 3.84
CA HIS A 236 -5.39 12.68 4.93
C HIS A 236 -6.84 12.90 4.53
N ARG A 237 -7.78 12.14 5.09
CA ARG A 237 -9.21 12.35 4.92
C ARG A 237 -9.89 12.54 6.28
N PRO A 238 -10.57 13.67 6.53
CA PRO A 238 -11.33 13.90 7.75
C PRO A 238 -12.35 12.78 8.01
N VAL A 239 -12.47 12.35 9.26
CA VAL A 239 -13.38 11.24 9.60
C VAL A 239 -14.83 11.63 9.42
N GLU A 240 -15.18 12.90 9.63
CA GLU A 240 -16.52 13.42 9.48
C GLU A 240 -17.01 13.29 8.04
N ASP A 241 -16.13 13.60 7.07
CA ASP A 241 -16.42 13.38 5.65
C ASP A 241 -16.55 11.89 5.32
N MET A 242 -15.66 11.05 5.88
CA MET A 242 -15.73 9.62 5.64
C MET A 242 -17.03 9.01 6.19
N ALA A 243 -17.40 9.38 7.41
CA ALA A 243 -18.65 8.97 8.04
C ALA A 243 -19.87 9.50 7.26
N PHE A 244 -19.79 10.74 6.76
CA PHE A 244 -20.80 11.31 5.88
C PHE A 244 -20.95 10.49 4.59
N ALA A 245 -19.85 10.15 3.92
CA ALA A 245 -19.88 9.38 2.68
C ALA A 245 -20.49 7.98 2.89
N VAL A 246 -20.11 7.28 3.95
CA VAL A 246 -20.66 5.96 4.32
C VAL A 246 -22.15 6.07 4.65
N ALA A 247 -22.56 7.00 5.51
CA ALA A 247 -23.97 7.19 5.86
C ALA A 247 -24.80 7.59 4.62
N ARG A 248 -24.22 8.41 3.72
CA ARG A 248 -24.86 8.85 2.47
C ARG A 248 -25.06 7.70 1.48
N PHE A 249 -24.14 6.74 1.44
CA PHE A 249 -24.29 5.52 0.66
C PHE A 249 -25.35 4.59 1.27
N VAL A 250 -25.29 4.32 2.58
CA VAL A 250 -26.24 3.43 3.28
C VAL A 250 -27.66 3.96 3.21
N GLN A 251 -27.88 5.26 3.44
CA GLN A 251 -29.22 5.86 3.42
C GLN A 251 -29.92 5.76 2.06
N LYS A 252 -29.18 5.53 0.97
CA LYS A 252 -29.70 5.38 -0.40
C LYS A 252 -29.87 3.92 -0.84
N GLY A 253 -29.67 2.97 0.07
CA GLY A 253 -29.76 1.56 -0.27
C GLY A 253 -28.40 0.86 -0.42
N GLY A 254 -27.29 1.50 -0.05
CA GLY A 254 -26.01 0.80 0.10
C GLY A 254 -26.09 -0.36 1.09
N SER A 255 -25.49 -1.51 0.77
CA SER A 255 -25.59 -2.73 1.60
C SER A 255 -24.26 -3.42 1.94
N PHE A 256 -23.18 -3.03 1.28
CA PHE A 256 -21.81 -3.46 1.59
C PHE A 256 -20.89 -2.25 1.43
N VAL A 257 -20.12 -1.93 2.47
CA VAL A 257 -19.12 -0.84 2.44
C VAL A 257 -17.80 -1.40 2.91
N ASN A 258 -16.76 -1.26 2.09
CA ASN A 258 -15.43 -1.67 2.47
C ASN A 258 -14.47 -0.48 2.57
N TYR A 259 -13.88 -0.27 3.74
CA TYR A 259 -12.81 0.71 3.94
C TYR A 259 -11.54 0.28 3.20
N TYR A 260 -11.07 1.11 2.27
CA TYR A 260 -9.79 0.94 1.58
C TYR A 260 -8.89 2.11 1.96
N MET A 261 -8.03 2.01 2.98
CA MET A 261 -7.67 0.83 3.78
C MET A 261 -8.26 0.89 5.19
N TYR A 262 -8.51 -0.27 5.81
CA TYR A 262 -8.80 -0.31 7.26
C TYR A 262 -7.52 -0.41 8.09
N HIS A 263 -6.57 -1.23 7.62
CA HIS A 263 -5.16 -1.16 7.96
C HIS A 263 -4.35 -1.18 6.67
N GLY A 264 -3.58 -0.11 6.44
CA GLY A 264 -2.77 0.01 5.24
C GLY A 264 -1.45 -0.76 5.33
N GLY A 265 -0.66 -0.52 6.39
CA GLY A 265 0.57 -1.24 6.69
C GLY A 265 1.80 -0.73 5.93
N THR A 266 2.74 -1.63 5.66
CA THR A 266 4.06 -1.30 5.09
C THR A 266 4.34 -2.14 3.84
N ASN A 267 4.86 -1.52 2.78
CA ASN A 267 5.40 -2.18 1.60
C ASN A 267 6.81 -2.72 1.89
N PHE A 268 6.90 -3.84 2.62
CA PHE A 268 8.17 -4.52 2.90
C PHE A 268 8.85 -5.08 1.64
N ASP A 269 10.13 -5.39 1.74
CA ASP A 269 10.99 -5.79 0.62
C ASP A 269 11.04 -4.75 -0.52
N ARG A 270 11.53 -5.17 -1.68
CA ARG A 270 11.60 -4.37 -2.91
C ARG A 270 10.52 -4.72 -3.94
N THR A 271 9.73 -5.76 -3.70
CA THR A 271 8.72 -6.28 -4.65
C THR A 271 7.28 -6.00 -4.24
N ALA A 272 7.06 -5.14 -3.23
CA ALA A 272 5.74 -4.77 -2.73
C ALA A 272 5.19 -3.47 -3.34
N GLY A 273 5.84 -2.33 -3.16
CA GLY A 273 5.33 -1.04 -3.65
C GLY A 273 5.42 -0.90 -5.18
N GLY A 274 4.39 -0.29 -5.79
CA GLY A 274 4.39 0.16 -7.19
C GLY A 274 5.43 1.27 -7.47
N PRO A 275 5.41 1.90 -8.66
CA PRO A 275 6.43 2.86 -9.02
C PRO A 275 6.34 4.09 -8.09
N PHE A 276 7.45 4.48 -7.48
CA PHE A 276 7.54 5.62 -6.54
C PHE A 276 6.58 5.55 -5.33
N ILE A 277 5.88 4.45 -5.09
CA ILE A 277 5.05 4.29 -3.90
C ILE A 277 5.98 4.23 -2.68
N ALA A 278 5.66 5.00 -1.65
CA ALA A 278 6.44 5.01 -0.43
C ALA A 278 6.40 3.64 0.26
N THR A 279 7.39 3.39 1.13
CA THR A 279 7.42 2.16 1.93
C THR A 279 6.28 2.13 2.93
N SER A 280 5.89 3.29 3.48
CA SER A 280 4.65 3.42 4.24
C SER A 280 3.45 3.31 3.31
N TYR A 281 2.51 2.45 3.65
CA TYR A 281 1.19 2.38 3.04
C TYR A 281 0.10 2.75 4.05
N ASP A 282 0.36 3.72 4.94
CA ASP A 282 -0.54 4.11 6.04
C ASP A 282 -1.98 4.44 5.59
N TYR A 283 -2.14 5.12 4.44
CA TYR A 283 -3.42 5.46 3.81
C TYR A 283 -4.36 6.33 4.67
N ASP A 284 -3.83 6.96 5.73
CA ASP A 284 -4.61 7.60 6.79
C ASP A 284 -5.69 6.66 7.36
N ALA A 285 -5.38 5.35 7.40
CA ALA A 285 -6.33 4.30 7.74
C ALA A 285 -6.77 4.36 9.23
N PRO A 286 -7.96 3.81 9.57
CA PRO A 286 -8.42 3.67 10.95
C PRO A 286 -7.43 2.96 11.88
N ILE A 287 -6.69 1.98 11.37
CA ILE A 287 -5.51 1.41 12.04
C ILE A 287 -4.28 1.87 11.25
N ASP A 288 -3.37 2.60 11.91
CA ASP A 288 -2.20 3.17 11.24
C ASP A 288 -1.21 2.09 10.73
N GLU A 289 -0.14 2.51 10.04
CA GLU A 289 0.91 1.64 9.52
C GLU A 289 1.48 0.64 10.56
N TYR A 290 1.59 1.06 11.82
CA TYR A 290 2.29 0.31 12.86
C TYR A 290 1.38 -0.69 13.56
N GLY A 291 0.09 -0.38 13.64
CA GLY A 291 -1.01 -1.32 13.88
C GLY A 291 -0.98 -2.20 15.14
N THR A 292 0.02 -2.06 16.02
CA THR A 292 0.28 -2.99 17.13
C THR A 292 0.43 -2.30 18.48
N SER A 293 -0.07 -2.97 19.53
CA SER A 293 0.55 -2.98 20.86
C SER A 293 0.88 -4.43 21.16
N THR A 294 2.15 -4.81 21.31
CA THR A 294 2.43 -6.23 21.60
C THR A 294 1.87 -6.59 22.99
N VAL A 295 0.90 -7.49 23.02
CA VAL A 295 0.67 -8.38 24.16
C VAL A 295 1.25 -9.73 23.76
N THR A 296 2.12 -10.27 24.59
CA THR A 296 2.80 -11.56 24.37
C THR A 296 1.79 -12.70 24.18
N PRO A 297 2.08 -13.71 23.33
CA PRO A 297 1.17 -14.83 23.04
C PRO A 297 0.77 -15.71 24.24
N SER A 298 1.40 -15.53 25.41
CA SER A 298 1.11 -16.34 26.60
C SER A 298 -0.27 -16.10 27.19
N VAL A 299 -1.00 -15.06 26.77
CA VAL A 299 -2.36 -14.77 27.27
C VAL A 299 -3.46 -15.36 26.37
N GLN A 300 -3.18 -15.69 25.10
CA GLN A 300 -4.20 -16.23 24.19
C GLN A 300 -4.34 -17.77 24.24
N GLN A 301 -3.39 -18.50 24.83
CA GLN A 301 -3.50 -19.96 25.00
C GLN A 301 -4.23 -20.39 26.29
N ALA A 302 -4.56 -19.48 27.20
CA ALA A 302 -5.46 -19.77 28.31
C ALA A 302 -6.91 -19.75 27.79
N GLY A 303 -7.37 -20.91 27.32
CA GLY A 303 -8.71 -21.11 26.83
C GLY A 303 -9.77 -20.62 27.82
N PHE A 304 -10.94 -20.33 27.26
CA PHE A 304 -12.22 -20.15 27.96
C PHE A 304 -12.43 -21.23 29.02
N ARG A 305 -11.95 -21.02 30.25
CA ARG A 305 -12.35 -21.69 31.49
C ARG A 305 -11.72 -20.97 32.69
N ASN A 306 -12.58 -20.42 33.53
CA ASN A 306 -12.38 -19.90 34.88
C ASN A 306 -11.81 -18.47 35.04
N PHE A 307 -12.73 -17.57 35.42
CA PHE A 307 -12.46 -16.34 36.16
C PHE A 307 -11.81 -16.68 37.51
N SER A 308 -10.49 -16.55 37.60
CA SER A 308 -9.73 -16.40 38.86
C SER A 308 -8.26 -16.67 38.54
N LEU A 309 -7.44 -15.63 38.33
CA LEU A 309 -5.99 -15.59 38.57
C LEU A 309 -5.43 -14.27 38.04
N CYS A 310 -5.61 -13.20 38.81
CA CYS A 310 -4.96 -11.90 38.58
C CYS A 310 -4.28 -11.43 39.88
N SER A 311 -3.44 -12.29 40.47
CA SER A 311 -2.82 -12.05 41.78
C SER A 311 -1.36 -12.49 41.90
N ALA A 312 -0.58 -12.52 40.81
CA ALA A 312 0.80 -13.04 40.86
C ALA A 312 1.90 -12.19 40.19
N PHE A 313 1.75 -10.87 40.05
CA PHE A 313 2.87 -9.99 39.64
C PHE A 313 2.93 -8.67 40.42
N PRO A 314 4.10 -8.26 40.95
CA PRO A 314 4.27 -6.99 41.64
C PRO A 314 4.43 -5.84 40.61
N GLY A 315 3.49 -4.89 40.61
CA GLY A 315 3.52 -3.71 39.74
C GLY A 315 2.15 -3.09 39.43
N CYS A 316 1.06 -3.82 39.62
CA CYS A 316 -0.29 -3.31 39.37
C CYS A 316 -0.82 -2.56 40.61
N LYS A 317 -0.59 -1.24 40.70
CA LYS A 317 -1.26 -0.42 41.72
C LYS A 317 -2.76 -0.35 41.41
N LYS A 318 -3.57 -1.02 42.22
CA LYS A 318 -5.04 -0.87 42.27
C LYS A 318 -5.37 0.56 42.71
N GLN A 319 -5.86 1.40 41.80
CA GLN A 319 -6.79 2.46 42.18
C GLN A 319 -8.20 1.91 41.99
N LEU A 320 -8.80 1.50 43.10
CA LEU A 320 -10.22 1.19 43.20
C LEU A 320 -11.01 2.49 43.00
N GLN A 321 -11.85 2.54 41.98
CA GLN A 321 -13.03 3.39 42.02
C GLN A 321 -14.28 2.52 41.77
N THR A 322 -15.24 2.75 42.66
CA THR A 322 -16.55 2.14 42.78
C THR A 322 -17.39 2.43 41.55
N ASP A 323 -17.68 1.40 40.77
CA ASP A 323 -18.93 1.19 40.01
C ASP A 323 -18.70 0.00 39.07
N GLY A 324 -19.24 -1.16 39.45
CA GLY A 324 -19.12 -2.51 38.88
C GLY A 324 -19.15 -2.70 37.35
N LYS A 325 -18.30 -2.01 36.59
CA LYS A 325 -17.99 -2.26 35.18
C LYS A 325 -16.62 -2.92 35.08
N PRO A 326 -16.47 -3.98 34.27
CA PRO A 326 -15.16 -4.58 34.06
C PRO A 326 -14.22 -3.54 33.44
N LEU A 327 -13.04 -3.38 34.04
CA LEU A 327 -11.90 -2.71 33.41
C LEU A 327 -11.51 -3.52 32.18
N VAL A 328 -12.10 -3.20 31.03
CA VAL A 328 -11.44 -3.43 29.75
C VAL A 328 -10.25 -2.50 29.79
N ALA A 329 -9.07 -3.03 30.14
CA ALA A 329 -7.84 -2.32 29.93
C ALA A 329 -7.80 -1.94 28.44
N TRP A 330 -7.96 -0.65 28.15
CA TRP A 330 -7.75 -0.10 26.82
C TRP A 330 -6.31 -0.40 26.45
N CYS A 331 -6.09 -1.53 25.76
CA CYS A 331 -4.80 -1.81 25.14
C CYS A 331 -4.68 -0.83 23.98
N ALA A 332 -4.11 0.34 24.26
CA ALA A 332 -3.81 1.39 23.31
C ALA A 332 -2.71 0.90 22.35
N GLY A 333 -3.10 0.08 21.38
CA GLY A 333 -2.25 -0.34 20.26
C GLY A 333 -2.59 0.41 18.98
N LEU A 334 -2.27 1.70 18.94
CA LEU A 334 -2.23 2.59 17.76
C LEU A 334 -3.41 2.53 16.77
N ILE A 335 -4.64 2.45 17.29
CA ILE A 335 -5.83 2.89 16.55
C ILE A 335 -5.71 4.41 16.26
N ARG A 336 -6.10 4.85 15.06
CA ARG A 336 -6.07 6.26 14.69
C ARG A 336 -7.29 6.97 15.22
N GLN A 337 -7.17 7.66 16.34
CA GLN A 337 -8.26 8.48 16.89
C GLN A 337 -8.21 9.93 16.35
N PRO A 338 -9.36 10.54 16.04
CA PRO A 338 -10.72 10.05 16.32
C PRO A 338 -11.31 9.11 15.24
N LYS A 339 -10.55 8.82 14.17
CA LYS A 339 -11.06 8.12 12.98
C LYS A 339 -11.67 6.76 13.30
N TRP A 340 -10.92 5.90 13.99
CA TRP A 340 -11.36 4.55 14.34
C TRP A 340 -12.61 4.55 15.22
N GLY A 341 -12.61 5.35 16.30
CA GLY A 341 -13.72 5.34 17.25
C GLY A 341 -15.00 5.98 16.69
N HIS A 342 -14.89 7.03 15.87
CA HIS A 342 -16.05 7.64 15.23
C HIS A 342 -16.67 6.72 14.18
N LEU A 343 -15.86 6.00 13.40
CA LEU A 343 -16.38 4.97 12.47
C LEU A 343 -16.98 3.78 13.21
N ARG A 344 -16.39 3.34 14.33
CA ARG A 344 -16.98 2.32 15.21
C ARG A 344 -18.38 2.71 15.67
N ASP A 345 -18.58 3.97 16.07
CA ASP A 345 -19.88 4.43 16.54
C ASP A 345 -20.89 4.63 15.40
N LEU A 346 -20.42 5.00 14.21
CA LEU A 346 -21.22 4.92 12.98
C LEU A 346 -21.70 3.49 12.71
N HIS A 347 -20.82 2.49 12.80
CA HIS A 347 -21.19 1.09 12.58
C HIS A 347 -22.27 0.65 13.58
N LYS A 348 -22.12 0.98 14.87
CA LYS A 348 -23.16 0.68 15.88
C LYS A 348 -24.51 1.30 15.52
N ALA A 349 -24.53 2.55 15.04
CA ALA A 349 -25.77 3.21 14.62
C ALA A 349 -26.40 2.52 13.40
N ILE A 350 -25.59 2.10 12.42
CA ILE A 350 -26.07 1.34 11.26
C ILE A 350 -26.61 -0.03 11.68
N LYS A 351 -25.94 -0.74 12.60
CA LYS A 351 -26.39 -2.02 13.12
C LYS A 351 -27.72 -1.93 13.87
N GLN A 352 -27.93 -0.87 14.65
CA GLN A 352 -29.23 -0.61 15.28
C GLN A 352 -30.34 -0.38 14.23
N ALA A 353 -30.00 0.23 13.09
CA ALA A 353 -30.93 0.47 11.98
C ALA A 353 -31.11 -0.75 11.03
N GLU A 354 -30.25 -1.78 11.12
CA GLU A 354 -30.18 -2.91 10.19
C GLU A 354 -31.54 -3.60 9.94
N PRO A 355 -32.38 -3.88 10.96
CA PRO A 355 -33.69 -4.53 10.74
C PRO A 355 -34.60 -3.75 9.78
N ALA A 356 -34.55 -2.42 9.79
CA ALA A 356 -35.29 -1.59 8.84
C ALA A 356 -34.56 -1.50 7.50
N LEU A 357 -33.22 -1.36 7.50
CA LEU A 357 -32.41 -1.19 6.28
C LEU A 357 -32.50 -2.38 5.31
N VAL A 358 -32.62 -3.60 5.83
CA VAL A 358 -32.70 -4.83 5.00
C VAL A 358 -34.09 -5.10 4.42
N SER A 359 -35.10 -4.36 4.89
CA SER A 359 -36.51 -4.59 4.54
C SER A 359 -36.91 -4.02 3.17
N GLY A 360 -36.17 -3.04 2.65
CA GLY A 360 -36.48 -2.42 1.36
C GLY A 360 -35.66 -1.16 1.09
N ASP A 361 -36.11 -0.38 0.13
CA ASP A 361 -35.52 0.90 -0.28
C ASP A 361 -36.12 2.07 0.51
N PRO A 362 -35.39 3.18 0.67
CA PRO A 362 -35.84 4.32 1.46
C PRO A 362 -36.95 5.10 0.74
N THR A 363 -37.88 5.65 1.51
CA THR A 363 -38.71 6.78 1.08
C THR A 363 -37.99 8.09 1.37
N VAL A 364 -37.95 9.00 0.40
CA VAL A 364 -37.22 10.29 0.54
C VAL A 364 -38.21 11.42 0.77
N GLN A 365 -37.97 12.22 1.81
CA GLN A 365 -38.78 13.37 2.16
C GLN A 365 -37.91 14.64 2.20
N ARG A 366 -38.42 15.73 1.62
CA ARG A 366 -37.78 17.05 1.76
C ARG A 366 -38.16 17.62 3.13
N ILE A 367 -37.17 17.95 3.95
CA ILE A 367 -37.36 18.53 5.29
C ILE A 367 -36.72 19.92 5.43
N GLY A 368 -36.17 20.45 4.33
CA GLY A 368 -35.62 21.80 4.23
C GLY A 368 -35.17 22.10 2.80
N ASN A 369 -34.32 23.11 2.63
CA ASN A 369 -33.81 23.50 1.30
C ASN A 369 -32.64 22.63 0.86
N TYR A 370 -31.74 22.30 1.80
CA TYR A 370 -30.61 21.41 1.59
C TYR A 370 -30.74 20.13 2.42
N GLU A 371 -31.87 19.98 3.13
CA GLU A 371 -32.09 18.90 4.09
C GLU A 371 -33.11 17.87 3.59
N LYS A 372 -32.76 16.59 3.72
CA LYS A 372 -33.60 15.45 3.31
C LYS A 372 -33.66 14.40 4.41
N ALA A 373 -34.81 13.74 4.55
CA ALA A 373 -34.97 12.52 5.34
C ALA A 373 -35.07 11.30 4.43
N TYR A 374 -34.25 10.28 4.67
CA TYR A 374 -34.36 8.97 4.03
C TYR A 374 -34.91 7.99 5.06
N VAL A 375 -36.09 7.43 4.80
CA VAL A 375 -36.86 6.68 5.79
C VAL A 375 -37.10 5.26 5.31
N PHE A 376 -36.60 4.29 6.06
CA PHE A 376 -36.83 2.87 5.88
C PHE A 376 -37.91 2.42 6.86
N LYS A 377 -38.94 1.74 6.36
CA LYS A 377 -40.01 1.15 7.17
C LYS A 377 -40.24 -0.29 6.73
N SER A 378 -40.13 -1.23 7.67
CA SER A 378 -40.52 -2.62 7.41
C SER A 378 -42.02 -2.80 7.60
N SER A 379 -42.57 -3.83 6.96
CA SER A 379 -43.94 -4.30 7.21
C SER A 379 -44.16 -4.79 8.65
N THR A 380 -43.09 -5.15 9.37
CA THR A 380 -43.11 -5.58 10.77
C THR A 380 -43.01 -4.40 11.76
N GLY A 381 -42.97 -3.16 11.28
CA GLY A 381 -42.99 -1.94 12.09
C GLY A 381 -41.62 -1.37 12.47
N ALA A 382 -40.51 -1.99 12.06
CA ALA A 382 -39.18 -1.41 12.26
C ALA A 382 -39.04 -0.15 11.40
N CYS A 383 -38.46 0.93 11.96
CA CYS A 383 -38.32 2.21 11.26
C CYS A 383 -36.95 2.81 11.53
N ALA A 384 -36.19 3.13 10.49
CA ALA A 384 -34.96 3.91 10.60
C ALA A 384 -35.01 5.14 9.70
N ALA A 385 -34.46 6.26 10.15
CA ALA A 385 -34.37 7.49 9.37
C ALA A 385 -32.96 8.08 9.37
N PHE A 386 -32.56 8.64 8.23
CA PHE A 386 -31.31 9.37 8.06
C PHE A 386 -31.67 10.82 7.69
N LEU A 387 -31.31 11.76 8.54
CA LEU A 387 -31.56 13.20 8.32
C LEU A 387 -30.28 13.84 7.82
N SER A 388 -30.24 14.15 6.53
CA SER A 388 -29.08 14.74 5.85
C SER A 388 -29.17 16.26 5.77
N ASN A 389 -28.06 16.95 5.98
CA ASN A 389 -27.84 18.34 5.57
C ASN A 389 -26.70 18.37 4.54
N TYR A 390 -27.02 18.73 3.29
CA TYR A 390 -26.05 18.82 2.19
C TYR A 390 -25.40 20.20 2.05
N HIS A 391 -25.82 21.20 2.84
CA HIS A 391 -25.18 22.51 2.83
C HIS A 391 -23.75 22.39 3.36
N THR A 392 -22.78 22.92 2.62
CA THR A 392 -21.35 22.70 2.92
C THR A 392 -20.79 23.65 3.97
N SER A 393 -21.52 24.71 4.33
CA SER A 393 -21.01 25.73 5.27
C SER A 393 -22.00 26.18 6.35
N ALA A 394 -23.23 25.65 6.38
CA ALA A 394 -24.28 26.13 7.30
C ALA A 394 -24.96 24.95 7.99
N ALA A 395 -25.11 25.06 9.30
CA ALA A 395 -25.96 24.17 10.07
C ALA A 395 -27.44 24.52 9.84
N ALA A 396 -28.32 23.55 10.01
CA ALA A 396 -29.75 23.69 9.85
C ALA A 396 -30.50 23.05 11.02
N ARG A 397 -31.61 23.69 11.43
CA ARG A 397 -32.56 23.11 12.39
C ARG A 397 -33.80 22.66 11.63
N VAL A 398 -34.09 21.37 11.67
CA VAL A 398 -35.21 20.75 10.95
C VAL A 398 -36.25 20.17 11.91
N VAL A 399 -37.50 20.06 11.44
CA VAL A 399 -38.56 19.35 12.16
C VAL A 399 -38.88 18.05 11.41
N TYR A 400 -38.76 16.91 12.08
CA TYR A 400 -39.09 15.59 11.53
C TYR A 400 -39.93 14.82 12.55
N ASN A 401 -41.07 14.27 12.13
CA ASN A 401 -42.04 13.59 13.01
C ASN A 401 -42.37 14.37 14.30
N GLY A 402 -42.55 15.70 14.19
CA GLY A 402 -42.89 16.58 15.32
C GLY A 402 -41.73 16.87 16.29
N ARG A 403 -40.50 16.40 16.01
CA ARG A 403 -39.30 16.64 16.82
C ARG A 403 -38.30 17.53 16.09
N ARG A 404 -37.56 18.33 16.84
CA ARG A 404 -36.51 19.23 16.32
C ARG A 404 -35.16 18.52 16.32
N TYR A 405 -34.40 18.67 15.24
CA TYR A 405 -33.04 18.16 15.10
C TYR A 405 -32.12 19.25 14.57
N ASP A 406 -30.96 19.38 15.20
CA ASP A 406 -29.88 20.24 14.73
C ASP A 406 -28.92 19.41 13.87
N LEU A 407 -28.72 19.83 12.62
CA LEU A 407 -27.87 19.17 11.64
C LEU A 407 -26.70 20.10 11.30
N PRO A 408 -25.46 19.80 11.72
CA PRO A 408 -24.28 20.50 11.25
C PRO A 408 -24.18 20.52 9.71
N ALA A 409 -23.38 21.45 9.18
CA ALA A 409 -23.05 21.46 7.76
C ALA A 409 -22.48 20.11 7.32
N TRP A 410 -22.81 19.66 6.11
CA TRP A 410 -22.28 18.44 5.51
C TRP A 410 -22.35 17.21 6.44
N SER A 411 -23.53 16.97 7.02
CA SER A 411 -23.70 15.94 8.04
C SER A 411 -24.97 15.12 7.87
N ILE A 412 -24.97 13.92 8.46
CA ILE A 412 -26.13 13.03 8.51
C ILE A 412 -26.34 12.56 9.94
N SER A 413 -27.54 12.73 10.47
CA SER A 413 -27.98 12.13 11.73
C SER A 413 -28.72 10.82 11.49
N ILE A 414 -28.38 9.76 12.24
CA ILE A 414 -28.97 8.42 12.14
C ILE A 414 -29.93 8.21 13.31
N LEU A 415 -31.18 7.87 12.99
CA LEU A 415 -32.27 7.60 13.92
C LEU A 415 -32.77 6.16 13.71
N PRO A 416 -32.24 5.17 14.44
CA PRO A 416 -32.59 3.76 14.25
C PRO A 416 -34.03 3.38 14.56
N ASP A 417 -34.77 4.27 15.23
CA ASP A 417 -36.17 4.15 15.63
C ASP A 417 -37.07 5.24 14.99
N CYS A 418 -36.53 6.01 14.03
CA CYS A 418 -37.14 7.21 13.43
C CYS A 418 -37.46 8.35 14.41
N LYS A 419 -36.93 8.33 15.64
CA LYS A 419 -37.25 9.29 16.72
C LYS A 419 -36.02 9.86 17.44
N THR A 420 -34.98 9.07 17.67
CA THR A 420 -33.86 9.40 18.53
C THR A 420 -32.57 9.37 17.73
N ALA A 421 -31.91 10.52 17.57
CA ALA A 421 -30.63 10.57 16.88
C ALA A 421 -29.53 9.99 17.79
N VAL A 422 -28.96 8.85 17.40
CA VAL A 422 -27.91 8.18 18.19
C VAL A 422 -26.50 8.53 17.72
N PHE A 423 -26.39 9.02 16.49
CA PHE A 423 -25.13 9.37 15.84
C PHE A 423 -25.34 10.51 14.84
N ASN A 424 -24.36 11.42 14.73
CA ASN A 424 -24.27 12.40 13.65
C ASN A 424 -22.84 12.38 13.09
N THR A 425 -22.71 12.36 11.76
CA THR A 425 -21.42 12.18 11.08
C THR A 425 -20.41 13.30 11.35
N ALA A 426 -20.85 14.52 11.70
CA ALA A 426 -19.98 15.65 12.00
C ALA A 426 -19.81 15.92 13.51
N THR A 427 -20.44 15.13 14.38
CA THR A 427 -20.32 15.28 15.84
C THR A 427 -19.39 14.21 16.42
N VAL A 428 -18.09 14.49 16.37
CA VAL A 428 -17.04 13.57 16.83
C VAL A 428 -16.92 13.63 18.36
N LYS A 429 -17.09 12.47 19.02
CA LYS A 429 -17.00 12.35 20.49
C LYS A 429 -15.63 11.89 20.98
N GLU A 430 -14.87 11.22 20.12
CA GLU A 430 -13.57 10.64 20.44
C GLU A 430 -12.49 11.73 20.43
N PRO A 431 -11.55 11.72 21.38
CA PRO A 431 -10.45 12.68 21.40
C PRO A 431 -9.47 12.40 20.25
N SER A 432 -8.81 13.45 19.77
CA SER A 432 -7.65 13.27 18.88
C SER A 432 -6.43 12.84 19.70
N LEU A 433 -5.75 11.78 19.26
CA LEU A 433 -4.55 11.24 19.90
C LEU A 433 -3.40 11.27 18.89
N PRO A 434 -2.64 12.39 18.81
CA PRO A 434 -1.58 12.53 17.82
C PRO A 434 -0.40 11.63 18.17
N ALA A 435 0.04 10.84 17.20
CA ALA A 435 1.17 9.96 17.40
C ALA A 435 2.48 10.73 17.60
N LYS A 436 3.34 10.20 18.46
CA LYS A 436 4.68 10.71 18.77
C LYS A 436 5.73 9.64 18.48
N MET A 437 6.84 10.07 17.87
CA MET A 437 8.01 9.25 17.62
C MET A 437 9.10 9.64 18.62
N ASN A 438 9.42 8.75 19.55
CA ASN A 438 10.38 9.02 20.62
C ASN A 438 11.70 8.30 20.34
N PRO A 439 12.86 8.98 20.40
CA PRO A 439 14.16 8.35 20.29
C PRO A 439 14.35 7.22 21.31
N ALA A 440 14.91 6.10 20.86
CA ALA A 440 15.05 4.86 21.62
C ALA A 440 16.48 4.28 21.62
N GLY A 441 17.44 4.95 20.99
CA GLY A 441 18.86 4.58 21.03
C GLY A 441 19.64 4.96 19.77
N GLY A 442 20.93 5.24 19.95
CA GLY A 442 21.87 5.50 18.87
C GLY A 442 22.49 4.21 18.31
N LEU A 443 23.20 4.34 17.18
CA LEU A 443 23.78 3.22 16.44
C LEU A 443 25.28 3.45 16.25
N ALA A 444 26.07 2.40 16.45
CA ALA A 444 27.51 2.40 16.18
C ALA A 444 27.76 1.72 14.82
N TRP A 445 28.27 2.50 13.87
CA TRP A 445 28.32 2.12 12.47
C TRP A 445 29.69 1.61 12.02
N GLN A 446 29.65 0.67 11.07
CA GLN A 446 30.77 0.31 10.20
C GLN A 446 30.32 0.44 8.75
N SER A 447 31.26 0.73 7.84
CA SER A 447 30.96 0.94 6.41
C SER A 447 31.75 0.01 5.50
N TYR A 448 31.14 -0.36 4.38
CA TYR A 448 31.75 -1.06 3.25
C TYR A 448 31.29 -0.36 1.96
N SER A 449 32.20 0.28 1.23
CA SER A 449 31.88 0.99 -0.02
C SER A 449 31.95 0.06 -1.22
N GLU A 450 30.99 0.18 -2.13
CA GLU A 450 31.03 -0.49 -3.43
C GLU A 450 32.18 0.04 -4.29
N ASP A 451 32.83 -0.86 -5.04
CA ASP A 451 33.80 -0.44 -6.05
C ASP A 451 33.08 -0.06 -7.35
N THR A 452 32.97 1.25 -7.59
CA THR A 452 32.28 1.82 -8.75
C THR A 452 33.09 1.77 -10.04
N ASN A 453 34.38 1.43 -9.95
CA ASN A 453 35.31 1.38 -11.07
C ASN A 453 35.66 -0.04 -11.51
N ALA A 454 35.40 -1.06 -10.68
CA ALA A 454 35.50 -2.46 -11.08
C ALA A 454 34.31 -2.91 -11.95
N LEU A 455 34.51 -4.02 -12.65
CA LEU A 455 33.43 -4.85 -13.20
C LEU A 455 33.60 -6.23 -12.54
N ASP A 456 32.52 -6.85 -12.11
CA ASP A 456 32.60 -8.22 -11.59
C ASP A 456 32.59 -9.27 -12.71
N SER A 457 32.79 -10.54 -12.34
CA SER A 457 32.81 -11.66 -13.28
C SER A 457 31.47 -11.97 -13.94
N SER A 458 30.36 -11.39 -13.46
CA SER A 458 29.03 -11.56 -14.03
C SER A 458 28.73 -10.54 -15.13
N ALA A 459 29.61 -9.55 -15.33
CA ALA A 459 29.43 -8.53 -16.34
C ALA A 459 29.42 -9.11 -17.77
N PHE A 460 28.55 -8.59 -18.62
CA PHE A 460 28.38 -9.04 -20.01
C PHE A 460 28.21 -7.87 -20.97
N THR A 461 28.51 -8.06 -22.25
CA THR A 461 28.45 -6.98 -23.26
C THR A 461 27.31 -7.14 -24.25
N LYS A 462 26.75 -6.01 -24.70
CA LYS A 462 25.83 -5.92 -25.85
C LYS A 462 26.24 -4.73 -26.72
N ASP A 463 25.87 -4.81 -28.00
CA ASP A 463 25.95 -3.65 -28.88
C ASP A 463 24.68 -2.81 -28.67
N GLY A 464 24.86 -1.54 -28.30
CA GLY A 464 23.80 -0.61 -27.98
C GLY A 464 23.17 -0.78 -26.60
N LEU A 465 22.23 0.12 -26.29
CA LEU A 465 21.50 0.18 -25.03
C LEU A 465 20.40 -0.90 -24.93
N VAL A 466 20.19 -1.46 -23.74
CA VAL A 466 19.13 -2.45 -23.46
C VAL A 466 18.21 -1.98 -22.33
N GLU A 467 16.97 -2.48 -22.33
CA GLU A 467 15.96 -2.15 -21.31
C GLU A 467 16.25 -2.86 -19.99
N GLN A 468 16.07 -2.16 -18.86
CA GLN A 468 16.50 -2.63 -17.55
C GLN A 468 15.75 -3.89 -17.08
N LEU A 469 14.42 -3.88 -17.13
CA LEU A 469 13.60 -4.98 -16.64
C LEU A 469 13.90 -6.30 -17.37
N SER A 470 14.19 -6.23 -18.67
CA SER A 470 14.57 -7.37 -19.51
C SER A 470 15.87 -8.05 -19.09
N MET A 471 16.75 -7.30 -18.42
CA MET A 471 18.01 -7.81 -17.88
C MET A 471 17.85 -8.24 -16.42
N THR A 472 17.25 -7.40 -15.57
CA THR A 472 17.20 -7.64 -14.12
C THR A 472 16.13 -8.64 -13.71
N TRP A 473 15.06 -8.77 -14.50
CA TRP A 473 13.86 -9.56 -14.14
C TRP A 473 13.30 -9.19 -12.76
N ASP A 474 13.48 -7.92 -12.37
CA ASP A 474 13.11 -7.37 -11.05
C ASP A 474 13.76 -8.10 -9.86
N LYS A 475 14.85 -8.85 -10.10
CA LYS A 475 15.63 -9.50 -9.04
C LYS A 475 16.48 -8.52 -8.25
N SER A 476 16.84 -7.39 -8.86
CA SER A 476 17.47 -6.24 -8.23
C SER A 476 16.90 -4.96 -8.82
N ASP A 477 16.86 -3.92 -7.99
CA ASP A 477 16.52 -2.57 -8.43
C ASP A 477 17.58 -1.99 -9.38
N TYR A 478 18.78 -2.58 -9.41
CA TYR A 478 19.98 -1.98 -9.97
C TYR A 478 20.44 -2.66 -11.28
N LEU A 479 20.79 -1.84 -12.27
CA LEU A 479 21.52 -2.27 -13.47
C LEU A 479 22.60 -1.25 -13.81
N TRP A 480 23.83 -1.73 -13.93
CA TRP A 480 24.95 -0.94 -14.42
C TRP A 480 24.97 -0.91 -15.95
N TYR A 481 25.20 0.28 -16.51
CA TYR A 481 25.46 0.54 -17.92
C TYR A 481 26.85 1.16 -18.02
N THR A 482 27.82 0.41 -18.52
CA THR A 482 29.21 0.86 -18.62
C THR A 482 29.65 0.94 -20.07
N THR A 483 30.33 2.01 -20.43
CA THR A 483 30.97 2.13 -21.75
C THR A 483 32.31 2.85 -21.63
N TYR A 484 33.14 2.70 -22.65
CA TYR A 484 34.41 3.39 -22.76
C TYR A 484 34.37 4.46 -23.85
N VAL A 485 34.99 5.60 -23.59
CA VAL A 485 35.14 6.71 -24.55
C VAL A 485 36.62 7.05 -24.64
N ASN A 486 37.19 6.92 -25.84
CA ASN A 486 38.55 7.37 -26.11
C ASN A 486 38.55 8.86 -26.47
N ILE A 487 39.40 9.62 -25.79
CA ILE A 487 39.59 11.06 -25.93
C ILE A 487 40.95 11.31 -26.57
N ASP A 488 40.96 12.04 -27.68
CA ASP A 488 42.19 12.36 -28.41
C ASP A 488 43.00 13.45 -27.68
N SER A 489 44.32 13.41 -27.81
CA SER A 489 45.24 14.40 -27.21
C SER A 489 45.02 15.84 -27.72
N SER A 490 44.42 15.99 -28.90
CA SER A 490 44.12 17.29 -29.53
C SER A 490 42.82 17.94 -29.06
N GLU A 491 42.03 17.25 -28.23
CA GLU A 491 40.75 17.76 -27.73
C GLU A 491 40.93 19.09 -26.99
N GLN A 492 40.23 20.14 -27.44
CA GLN A 492 40.45 21.50 -26.93
C GLN A 492 40.09 21.63 -25.46
N PHE A 493 39.12 20.86 -24.96
CA PHE A 493 38.73 20.88 -23.56
C PHE A 493 39.86 20.50 -22.60
N LEU A 494 40.82 19.68 -23.04
CA LEU A 494 42.00 19.30 -22.24
C LEU A 494 42.88 20.51 -21.94
N LYS A 495 42.88 21.53 -22.83
CA LYS A 495 43.65 22.77 -22.69
C LYS A 495 42.85 23.87 -22.01
N SER A 496 41.55 23.99 -22.31
CA SER A 496 40.71 25.08 -21.82
C SER A 496 40.12 24.83 -20.42
N GLY A 497 40.07 23.57 -19.97
CA GLY A 497 39.37 23.17 -18.75
C GLY A 497 37.84 23.19 -18.86
N GLN A 498 37.29 23.45 -20.05
CA GLN A 498 35.85 23.40 -20.32
C GLN A 498 35.41 21.97 -20.64
N TRP A 499 35.20 21.17 -19.59
CA TRP A 499 34.90 19.74 -19.71
C TRP A 499 33.68 19.42 -20.59
N PRO A 500 33.71 18.30 -21.33
CA PRO A 500 32.60 17.91 -22.20
C PRO A 500 31.34 17.62 -21.39
N GLN A 501 30.19 17.92 -21.98
CA GLN A 501 28.88 17.72 -21.35
C GLN A 501 28.32 16.35 -21.69
N LEU A 502 28.11 15.52 -20.66
CA LEU A 502 27.45 14.23 -20.78
C LEU A 502 25.95 14.39 -20.55
N THR A 503 25.14 13.98 -21.52
CA THR A 503 23.69 13.94 -21.44
C THR A 503 23.20 12.50 -21.55
N ILE A 504 22.36 12.07 -20.60
CA ILE A 504 21.78 10.72 -20.53
C ILE A 504 20.27 10.85 -20.41
N ASN A 505 19.54 10.31 -21.38
CA ASN A 505 18.09 10.13 -21.28
C ASN A 505 17.79 8.70 -20.79
N SER A 506 16.91 8.62 -19.79
CA SER A 506 16.49 7.35 -19.19
C SER A 506 14.97 7.31 -19.08
N ALA A 507 14.40 6.13 -19.26
CA ALA A 507 12.99 5.86 -18.98
C ALA A 507 12.67 5.91 -17.48
N GLY A 508 13.71 5.96 -16.63
CA GLY A 508 13.60 6.10 -15.18
C GLY A 508 14.18 4.89 -14.42
N HIS A 509 14.17 4.88 -13.08
CA HIS A 509 13.53 5.87 -12.21
C HIS A 509 14.54 6.83 -11.55
N SER A 510 15.78 6.37 -11.33
CA SER A 510 16.92 7.22 -11.01
C SER A 510 18.19 6.73 -11.71
N VAL A 511 19.12 7.65 -11.95
CA VAL A 511 20.46 7.34 -12.45
C VAL A 511 21.51 8.01 -11.57
N GLN A 512 22.63 7.31 -11.36
CA GLN A 512 23.84 7.83 -10.76
C GLN A 512 25.00 7.63 -11.74
N VAL A 513 25.76 8.71 -11.96
CA VAL A 513 26.75 8.74 -13.05
C VAL A 513 28.14 8.78 -12.45
N PHE A 514 28.99 7.88 -12.92
CA PHE A 514 30.41 7.79 -12.57
C PHE A 514 31.26 7.89 -13.83
N VAL A 515 32.33 8.68 -13.75
CA VAL A 515 33.36 8.73 -14.80
C VAL A 515 34.68 8.39 -14.15
N ASN A 516 35.28 7.30 -14.62
CA ASN A 516 36.51 6.72 -14.09
C ASN A 516 36.47 6.45 -12.57
N GLY A 517 35.34 5.93 -12.08
CA GLY A 517 35.10 5.65 -10.66
C GLY A 517 34.67 6.86 -9.83
N GLN A 518 34.85 8.09 -10.32
CA GLN A 518 34.42 9.29 -9.60
C GLN A 518 32.95 9.60 -9.86
N SER A 519 32.17 9.89 -8.82
CA SER A 519 30.77 10.30 -8.93
C SER A 519 30.62 11.71 -9.52
N PHE A 520 29.74 11.87 -10.50
CA PHE A 520 29.31 13.15 -11.10
C PHE A 520 27.85 13.49 -10.76
N GLY A 521 27.28 12.79 -9.77
CA GLY A 521 25.96 13.07 -9.21
C GLY A 521 24.84 12.23 -9.79
N VAL A 522 23.62 12.61 -9.40
CA VAL A 522 22.39 11.85 -9.62
C VAL A 522 21.37 12.67 -10.40
N ALA A 523 20.45 11.97 -11.06
CA ALA A 523 19.19 12.52 -11.56
C ALA A 523 18.08 11.48 -11.31
N TYR A 524 16.86 11.93 -11.04
CA TYR A 524 15.73 11.06 -10.76
C TYR A 524 14.42 11.70 -11.24
N GLY A 525 13.46 10.85 -11.60
CA GLY A 525 12.10 11.26 -11.91
C GLY A 525 11.23 11.39 -10.66
N GLY A 526 9.92 11.52 -10.86
CA GLY A 526 8.91 11.45 -9.81
C GLY A 526 7.74 10.56 -10.22
N TYR A 527 6.79 10.33 -9.30
CA TYR A 527 5.64 9.45 -9.53
C TYR A 527 4.90 9.69 -10.86
N ASN A 528 4.56 10.95 -11.18
CA ASN A 528 3.85 11.30 -12.42
C ASN A 528 4.77 11.37 -13.66
N SER A 529 6.08 11.54 -13.46
CA SER A 529 7.07 11.70 -14.53
C SER A 529 8.31 10.88 -14.22
N PRO A 530 8.27 9.55 -14.44
CA PRO A 530 9.37 8.65 -14.10
C PRO A 530 10.62 8.85 -14.97
N LYS A 531 10.43 9.31 -16.21
CA LYS A 531 11.49 9.61 -17.18
C LYS A 531 12.38 10.75 -16.67
N LEU A 532 13.66 10.69 -17.00
CA LEU A 532 14.63 11.68 -16.54
C LEU A 532 15.69 11.98 -17.61
N THR A 533 16.31 13.16 -17.48
CA THR A 533 17.51 13.54 -18.21
C THR A 533 18.58 13.98 -17.22
N TYR A 534 19.73 13.33 -17.25
CA TYR A 534 20.94 13.82 -16.61
C TYR A 534 21.73 14.66 -17.62
N SER A 535 22.21 15.84 -17.24
CA SER A 535 23.08 16.64 -18.10
C SER A 535 24.06 17.48 -17.28
N LYS A 536 25.35 17.12 -17.29
CA LYS A 536 26.42 17.86 -16.60
C LYS A 536 27.77 17.75 -17.32
N PRO A 537 28.67 18.73 -17.15
CA PRO A 537 30.08 18.59 -17.53
C PRO A 537 30.75 17.46 -16.75
N VAL A 538 31.55 16.63 -17.43
CA VAL A 538 32.27 15.50 -16.81
C VAL A 538 33.76 15.55 -17.13
N LYS A 539 34.59 15.42 -16.10
CA LYS A 539 36.05 15.45 -16.28
C LYS A 539 36.51 14.17 -16.96
N MET A 540 37.27 14.32 -18.03
CA MET A 540 37.86 13.21 -18.80
C MET A 540 39.33 13.49 -19.08
N TRP A 541 40.14 12.45 -19.21
CA TRP A 541 41.56 12.56 -19.56
C TRP A 541 41.83 12.09 -20.98
N GLN A 542 43.02 12.40 -21.50
CA GLN A 542 43.50 11.83 -22.75
C GLN A 542 43.53 10.29 -22.67
N GLY A 543 43.03 9.61 -23.70
CA GLY A 543 42.94 8.16 -23.75
C GLY A 543 41.57 7.63 -23.33
N SER A 544 41.55 6.40 -22.82
CA SER A 544 40.31 5.69 -22.50
C SER A 544 39.71 6.18 -21.19
N ASN A 545 38.44 6.57 -21.22
CA ASN A 545 37.64 6.95 -20.06
C ASN A 545 36.46 5.98 -19.90
N LYS A 546 36.26 5.45 -18.69
CA LYS A 546 35.12 4.60 -18.32
C LYS A 546 33.97 5.48 -17.87
N ILE A 547 32.82 5.36 -18.51
CA ILE A 547 31.55 5.92 -18.04
C ILE A 547 30.73 4.76 -17.48
N SER A 548 30.35 4.83 -16.21
CA SER A 548 29.44 3.88 -15.57
C SER A 548 28.19 4.62 -15.11
N ILE A 549 27.02 4.14 -15.54
CA ILE A 549 25.72 4.68 -15.14
C ILE A 549 25.02 3.58 -14.35
N LEU A 550 24.74 3.84 -13.07
CA LEU A 550 23.90 2.98 -12.27
C LEU A 550 22.45 3.45 -12.44
N SER A 551 21.62 2.61 -13.04
CA SER A 551 20.18 2.83 -13.14
C SER A 551 19.46 2.10 -12.00
N SER A 552 18.52 2.76 -11.32
CA SER A 552 17.73 2.19 -10.24
C SER A 552 16.22 2.29 -10.52
N ALA A 553 15.53 1.15 -10.39
CA ALA A 553 14.09 1.02 -10.51
C ALA A 553 13.43 1.16 -9.12
N MET A 554 12.51 2.13 -8.99
CA MET A 554 11.77 2.40 -7.76
C MET A 554 10.37 1.75 -7.75
N GLY A 555 10.31 0.43 -7.89
CA GLY A 555 9.06 -0.31 -8.13
C GLY A 555 8.56 -0.17 -9.57
N LEU A 556 7.74 -1.10 -10.02
CA LEU A 556 7.25 -1.19 -11.41
C LEU A 556 5.83 -0.65 -11.56
N PRO A 557 5.49 -0.05 -12.73
CA PRO A 557 4.15 0.46 -13.03
C PRO A 557 3.02 -0.51 -12.68
N ASN A 558 1.99 -0.02 -12.00
CA ASN A 558 0.91 -0.86 -11.47
C ASN A 558 -0.49 -0.51 -12.02
N GLN A 559 -0.59 0.53 -12.84
CA GLN A 559 -1.84 0.99 -13.45
C GLN A 559 -1.53 1.69 -14.78
N GLY A 560 -2.47 1.65 -15.72
CA GLY A 560 -2.38 2.31 -17.03
C GLY A 560 -2.65 1.35 -18.18
N THR A 561 -3.00 1.87 -19.35
CA THR A 561 -3.15 1.07 -20.56
C THR A 561 -1.80 0.54 -20.99
N HIS A 562 -1.69 -0.78 -21.15
CA HIS A 562 -0.46 -1.47 -21.53
C HIS A 562 0.77 -1.06 -20.69
N TYR A 563 0.58 -0.84 -19.37
CA TYR A 563 1.68 -0.45 -18.50
C TYR A 563 2.80 -1.49 -18.45
N GLU A 564 2.48 -2.75 -18.76
CA GLU A 564 3.47 -3.84 -18.86
C GLU A 564 4.50 -3.57 -19.95
N ALA A 565 4.18 -2.75 -20.96
CA ALA A 565 5.09 -2.41 -22.05
C ALA A 565 5.93 -1.16 -21.77
N TRP A 566 5.74 -0.48 -20.63
CA TRP A 566 6.50 0.72 -20.31
C TRP A 566 7.93 0.35 -19.92
N ASN A 567 8.90 1.07 -20.49
CA ASN A 567 10.31 0.79 -20.31
C ASN A 567 10.85 1.35 -18.99
N VAL A 568 11.89 0.69 -18.46
CA VAL A 568 12.70 1.18 -17.34
C VAL A 568 14.18 1.22 -17.77
N GLY A 569 14.93 2.16 -17.23
CA GLY A 569 16.38 2.27 -17.43
C GLY A 569 16.84 3.10 -18.62
N VAL A 570 18.15 3.02 -18.90
CA VAL A 570 18.84 3.91 -19.84
C VAL A 570 18.69 3.39 -21.27
N LEU A 571 17.72 3.93 -21.99
CA LEU A 571 17.48 3.66 -23.41
C LEU A 571 17.96 4.78 -24.34
N GLY A 572 18.51 5.85 -23.75
CA GLY A 572 19.14 6.92 -24.48
C GLY A 572 18.17 7.93 -25.10
N PRO A 573 18.68 8.85 -25.93
CA PRO A 573 20.08 8.94 -26.34
C PRO A 573 21.05 9.22 -25.17
N VAL A 574 22.27 8.72 -25.28
CA VAL A 574 23.41 9.03 -24.38
C VAL A 574 24.47 9.73 -25.20
N THR A 575 24.75 10.99 -24.91
CA THR A 575 25.57 11.83 -25.79
C THR A 575 26.62 12.62 -25.04
N LEU A 576 27.76 12.85 -25.68
CA LEU A 576 28.86 13.67 -25.19
C LEU A 576 29.09 14.85 -26.14
N SER A 577 28.84 16.07 -25.68
CA SER A 577 29.05 17.30 -26.46
C SER A 577 30.22 18.12 -25.94
N GLY A 578 30.78 19.01 -26.78
CA GLY A 578 31.95 19.80 -26.44
C GLY A 578 33.27 19.12 -26.81
N LEU A 579 33.21 18.10 -27.68
CA LEU A 579 34.39 17.54 -28.35
C LEU A 579 34.75 18.40 -29.57
N ASN A 580 35.97 18.27 -30.09
CA ASN A 580 36.39 18.91 -31.34
C ASN A 580 35.47 18.55 -32.52
N GLN A 581 34.99 17.30 -32.55
CA GLN A 581 34.00 16.81 -33.52
C GLN A 581 32.56 17.26 -33.24
N GLY A 582 32.35 18.16 -32.28
CA GLY A 582 31.04 18.61 -31.81
C GLY A 582 30.42 17.65 -30.79
N LYS A 583 29.50 16.81 -31.25
CA LYS A 583 28.70 15.90 -30.42
C LYS A 583 28.90 14.46 -30.86
N ARG A 584 29.15 13.57 -29.89
CA ARG A 584 29.22 12.12 -30.10
C ARG A 584 28.00 11.46 -29.46
N ASP A 585 27.32 10.61 -30.22
CA ASP A 585 26.28 9.72 -29.70
C ASP A 585 26.93 8.38 -29.29
N LEU A 586 26.71 7.99 -28.04
CA LEU A 586 27.26 6.77 -27.43
C LEU A 586 26.22 5.64 -27.39
N SER A 587 24.98 5.87 -27.81
CA SER A 587 23.88 4.92 -27.62
C SER A 587 24.05 3.61 -28.37
N ASN A 588 24.72 3.60 -29.53
CA ASN A 588 24.85 2.41 -30.39
C ASN A 588 26.22 1.72 -30.29
N GLN A 589 27.12 2.20 -29.43
CA GLN A 589 28.42 1.56 -29.24
C GLN A 589 28.31 0.34 -28.30
N LYS A 590 29.42 -0.36 -28.08
CA LYS A 590 29.45 -1.49 -27.15
C LYS A 590 29.27 -1.03 -25.70
N TRP A 591 28.28 -1.60 -25.01
CA TRP A 591 28.03 -1.41 -23.59
C TRP A 591 28.26 -2.70 -22.81
N THR A 592 28.79 -2.56 -21.60
CA THR A 592 28.94 -3.61 -20.59
C THR A 592 27.90 -3.43 -19.50
N TYR A 593 27.28 -4.53 -19.08
CA TYR A 593 26.17 -4.57 -18.12
C TYR A 593 26.52 -5.43 -16.93
N GLN A 594 26.04 -5.05 -15.75
CA GLN A 594 26.11 -5.83 -14.53
C GLN A 594 24.79 -5.69 -13.75
N ILE A 595 24.16 -6.81 -13.43
CA ILE A 595 22.87 -6.85 -12.72
C ILE A 595 23.13 -6.79 -11.22
N GLY A 596 22.47 -5.86 -10.53
CA GLY A 596 22.62 -5.69 -9.09
C GLY A 596 23.94 -5.05 -8.66
N LEU A 597 24.15 -5.04 -7.34
CA LEU A 597 25.38 -4.57 -6.71
C LEU A 597 26.23 -5.74 -6.21
N LYS A 598 27.54 -5.53 -6.05
CA LYS A 598 28.43 -6.58 -5.54
C LYS A 598 28.04 -6.99 -4.13
N GLY A 599 27.66 -6.05 -3.27
CA GLY A 599 27.16 -6.35 -1.92
C GLY A 599 25.87 -7.18 -1.91
N GLU A 600 25.01 -7.05 -2.94
CA GLU A 600 23.86 -7.96 -3.10
C GLU A 600 24.31 -9.38 -3.45
N SER A 601 25.27 -9.53 -4.37
CA SER A 601 25.81 -10.85 -4.76
C SER A 601 26.53 -11.57 -3.61
N LEU A 602 27.17 -10.80 -2.72
CA LEU A 602 27.84 -11.30 -1.51
C LEU A 602 26.87 -11.56 -0.35
N GLY A 603 25.61 -11.11 -0.46
CA GLY A 603 24.61 -11.27 0.60
C GLY A 603 24.94 -10.44 1.85
N VAL A 604 25.52 -9.25 1.70
CA VAL A 604 25.96 -8.37 2.80
C VAL A 604 24.82 -8.00 3.76
N ASN A 605 23.59 -7.99 3.25
CA ASN A 605 22.36 -7.75 4.01
C ASN A 605 21.97 -8.90 4.97
N SER A 606 22.61 -10.06 4.86
CA SER A 606 22.33 -11.24 5.68
C SER A 606 23.31 -11.39 6.85
N ILE A 607 22.89 -12.10 7.90
CA ILE A 607 23.73 -12.35 9.08
C ILE A 607 25.03 -13.08 8.67
N SER A 608 24.93 -14.13 7.85
CA SER A 608 26.07 -14.90 7.38
C SER A 608 26.92 -14.16 6.33
N GLY A 609 26.28 -13.55 5.33
CA GLY A 609 26.94 -12.86 4.21
C GLY A 609 27.53 -11.49 4.55
N SER A 610 27.23 -10.93 5.71
CA SER A 610 27.92 -9.72 6.21
C SER A 610 29.36 -9.99 6.67
N SER A 611 29.77 -11.24 6.87
CA SER A 611 31.08 -11.61 7.43
C SER A 611 32.27 -11.56 6.45
N PRO A 612 32.13 -11.83 5.14
CA PRO A 612 33.26 -11.91 4.21
C PRO A 612 33.79 -10.57 3.67
N VAL A 613 33.14 -9.43 3.94
CA VAL A 613 33.59 -8.11 3.47
C VAL A 613 34.41 -7.39 4.54
N GLU A 614 35.40 -6.61 4.09
CA GLU A 614 36.23 -5.79 4.98
C GLU A 614 35.46 -4.52 5.39
N TRP A 615 34.91 -4.54 6.60
CA TRP A 615 34.21 -3.40 7.18
C TRP A 615 35.19 -2.39 7.75
N GLY A 616 35.19 -1.18 7.19
CA GLY A 616 35.97 -0.05 7.67
C GLY A 616 35.22 0.84 8.65
N SER A 617 35.89 1.94 9.00
CA SER A 617 35.30 3.02 9.78
C SER A 617 34.07 3.62 9.09
N ALA A 618 33.12 4.11 9.90
CA ALA A 618 31.92 4.74 9.38
C ALA A 618 32.26 5.92 8.45
N SER A 619 31.68 5.90 7.25
CA SER A 619 31.76 6.96 6.24
C SER A 619 30.41 7.06 5.58
N GLY A 620 29.69 8.18 5.77
CA GLY A 620 28.35 8.39 5.21
C GLY A 620 28.32 9.23 3.93
N ALA A 621 29.39 10.00 3.64
CA ALA A 621 29.40 10.93 2.52
C ALA A 621 29.60 10.25 1.14
N GLN A 622 30.10 9.01 1.12
CA GLN A 622 30.34 8.29 -0.12
C GLN A 622 29.07 7.59 -0.61
N PRO A 623 28.70 7.74 -1.90
CA PRO A 623 27.58 7.00 -2.48
C PRO A 623 27.90 5.51 -2.61
N LEU A 624 26.84 4.69 -2.72
CA LEU A 624 26.92 3.23 -2.84
C LEU A 624 27.72 2.60 -1.70
N THR A 625 27.31 2.91 -0.49
CA THR A 625 27.95 2.40 0.73
C THR A 625 26.97 1.53 1.51
N TRP A 626 27.44 0.36 1.91
CA TRP A 626 26.76 -0.49 2.88
C TRP A 626 27.18 -0.08 4.28
N HIS A 627 26.21 0.05 5.17
CA HIS A 627 26.43 0.32 6.58
C HIS A 627 25.86 -0.83 7.40
N LYS A 628 26.53 -1.17 8.50
CA LYS A 628 25.96 -2.05 9.51
C LYS A 628 26.11 -1.50 10.91
N ALA A 629 25.16 -1.84 11.76
CA ALA A 629 25.19 -1.58 13.18
C ALA A 629 24.54 -2.75 13.94
N TYR A 630 24.93 -2.93 15.20
CA TYR A 630 24.25 -3.84 16.12
C TYR A 630 23.51 -3.05 17.19
N PHE A 631 22.31 -3.52 17.56
CA PHE A 631 21.50 -2.84 18.57
C PHE A 631 20.68 -3.82 19.43
N ALA A 632 20.31 -3.36 20.63
CA ALA A 632 19.35 -4.03 21.48
C ALA A 632 17.93 -3.57 21.15
N ALA A 633 16.95 -4.47 21.25
CA ALA A 633 15.56 -4.08 21.03
C ALA A 633 15.14 -3.01 22.04
N PRO A 634 14.46 -1.93 21.63
CA PRO A 634 13.91 -0.95 22.57
C PRO A 634 13.02 -1.61 23.62
N ALA A 635 12.98 -1.07 24.84
CA ALA A 635 12.12 -1.61 25.88
C ALA A 635 10.61 -1.51 25.53
N GLY A 636 9.79 -2.28 26.23
CA GLY A 636 8.33 -2.23 26.13
C GLY A 636 7.74 -2.81 24.84
N SER A 637 6.47 -2.50 24.61
CA SER A 637 5.64 -3.05 23.53
C SER A 637 5.31 -2.05 22.41
N ALA A 638 5.78 -0.80 22.54
CA ALA A 638 5.56 0.26 21.56
C ALA A 638 6.16 -0.11 20.19
N PRO A 639 5.50 0.15 19.05
CA PRO A 639 6.07 -0.14 17.74
C PRO A 639 7.38 0.59 17.48
N VAL A 640 8.22 0.02 16.62
CA VAL A 640 9.59 0.50 16.35
C VAL A 640 9.69 1.01 14.92
N ALA A 641 10.46 2.07 14.73
CA ALA A 641 10.85 2.57 13.42
C ALA A 641 12.31 3.00 13.41
N LEU A 642 12.85 3.25 12.23
CA LEU A 642 14.11 3.97 12.02
C LEU A 642 13.81 5.37 11.50
N ASP A 643 14.40 6.39 12.13
CA ASP A 643 14.48 7.72 11.55
C ASP A 643 15.63 7.75 10.54
N MET A 644 15.28 7.90 9.26
CA MET A 644 16.24 7.94 8.15
C MET A 644 16.34 9.33 7.54
N GLY A 645 15.82 10.37 8.21
CA GLY A 645 15.71 11.71 7.62
C GLY A 645 17.04 12.41 7.33
N SER A 646 18.14 11.94 7.91
CA SER A 646 19.51 12.40 7.63
C SER A 646 20.20 11.66 6.47
N MET A 647 19.58 10.59 5.97
CA MET A 647 20.12 9.72 4.92
C MET A 647 19.60 10.13 3.53
N GLY A 648 20.13 9.53 2.48
CA GLY A 648 19.77 9.81 1.09
C GLY A 648 18.68 8.89 0.57
N LYS A 649 19.08 7.76 -0.01
CA LYS A 649 18.19 6.77 -0.65
C LYS A 649 18.78 5.38 -0.52
N GLY A 650 17.95 4.37 -0.36
CA GLY A 650 18.41 2.98 -0.50
C GLY A 650 17.47 1.97 0.13
N GLN A 651 18.02 0.99 0.85
CA GLN A 651 17.26 -0.13 1.42
C GLN A 651 17.74 -0.48 2.84
N ILE A 652 16.83 -1.04 3.64
CA ILE A 652 17.05 -1.34 5.06
C ILE A 652 16.79 -2.83 5.32
N TRP A 653 17.67 -3.47 6.08
CA TRP A 653 17.47 -4.83 6.58
C TRP A 653 17.65 -4.93 8.08
N VAL A 654 16.79 -5.69 8.74
CA VAL A 654 16.90 -6.02 10.16
C VAL A 654 16.89 -7.53 10.31
N ASN A 655 18.01 -8.07 10.82
CA ASN A 655 18.23 -9.52 10.95
C ASN A 655 17.99 -10.28 9.64
N GLY A 656 18.33 -9.68 8.50
CA GLY A 656 18.13 -10.24 7.15
C GLY A 656 16.74 -9.99 6.53
N ASN A 657 15.77 -9.50 7.29
CA ASN A 657 14.45 -9.13 6.76
C ASN A 657 14.51 -7.74 6.14
N ASN A 658 14.03 -7.57 4.90
CA ASN A 658 14.07 -6.28 4.21
C ASN A 658 12.88 -5.41 4.65
N ALA A 659 13.17 -4.36 5.42
CA ALA A 659 12.18 -3.40 5.90
C ALA A 659 11.63 -2.49 4.79
N GLY A 660 12.22 -2.55 3.60
CA GLY A 660 11.80 -1.82 2.41
C GLY A 660 12.81 -0.78 1.97
N ARG A 661 12.43 -0.03 0.94
CA ARG A 661 13.21 1.10 0.44
C ARG A 661 13.12 2.28 1.39
N TYR A 662 14.13 3.15 1.41
CA TYR A 662 14.00 4.48 1.99
C TYR A 662 14.44 5.54 1.00
N TRP A 663 13.84 6.72 1.12
CA TRP A 663 14.22 7.87 0.32
C TRP A 663 13.81 9.17 1.00
N SER A 664 14.80 10.01 1.30
CA SER A 664 14.62 11.38 1.79
C SER A 664 14.19 12.34 0.68
N TYR A 665 13.17 11.95 -0.11
CA TYR A 665 12.62 12.74 -1.18
C TYR A 665 11.65 13.78 -0.58
N ARG A 666 11.99 15.06 -0.71
CA ARG A 666 11.14 16.18 -0.30
C ARG A 666 9.77 16.14 -0.99
N ALA A 667 8.73 16.23 -0.18
CA ALA A 667 7.34 16.21 -0.56
C ALA A 667 6.91 17.53 -1.19
N SER A 668 6.18 17.40 -2.30
CA SER A 668 5.52 18.48 -3.01
C SER A 668 4.03 18.17 -3.16
N GLY A 669 3.20 19.21 -3.11
CA GLY A 669 1.74 19.07 -3.15
C GLY A 669 1.04 20.37 -2.78
N SER A 670 -0.24 20.27 -2.46
CA SER A 670 -1.10 21.39 -2.02
C SER A 670 -1.42 21.24 -0.53
N CYS A 671 -0.49 21.67 0.32
CA CYS A 671 -0.71 21.71 1.76
C CYS A 671 -1.34 23.04 2.16
N GLY A 672 -2.59 23.00 2.60
CA GLY A 672 -3.36 24.18 3.02
C GLY A 672 -4.34 23.85 4.14
N ALA A 673 -5.19 24.81 4.48
CA ALA A 673 -6.25 24.59 5.45
C ALA A 673 -7.22 23.50 4.94
N CYS A 674 -7.49 22.51 5.79
CA CYS A 674 -8.39 21.40 5.50
C CYS A 674 -9.70 21.58 6.28
N SER A 675 -10.83 21.35 5.62
CA SER A 675 -12.16 21.25 6.24
C SER A 675 -12.82 19.94 5.84
N TYR A 676 -13.53 19.31 6.79
CA TYR A 676 -14.30 18.10 6.50
C TYR A 676 -15.46 18.36 5.53
N ALA A 677 -16.00 19.59 5.51
CA ALA A 677 -17.23 19.87 4.80
C ALA A 677 -17.00 20.03 3.28
N GLY A 678 -18.00 19.61 2.50
CA GLY A 678 -17.97 19.61 1.03
C GLY A 678 -17.19 18.45 0.43
N THR A 679 -17.32 18.28 -0.89
CA THR A 679 -16.71 17.17 -1.62
C THR A 679 -15.21 17.04 -1.34
N PHE A 680 -14.76 15.83 -1.09
CA PHE A 680 -13.36 15.47 -0.85
C PHE A 680 -12.67 15.03 -2.14
N SER A 681 -11.37 15.35 -2.24
CA SER A 681 -10.41 14.79 -3.20
C SER A 681 -9.09 14.51 -2.48
N GLU A 682 -8.26 13.64 -3.05
CA GLU A 682 -6.96 13.24 -2.51
C GLU A 682 -5.99 14.41 -2.25
N ALA A 683 -6.17 15.53 -2.97
CA ALA A 683 -5.38 16.75 -2.81
C ALA A 683 -5.95 17.73 -1.77
N LYS A 684 -7.17 17.52 -1.26
CA LYS A 684 -7.87 18.50 -0.40
C LYS A 684 -7.18 18.72 0.94
N CYS A 685 -6.62 17.66 1.52
CA CYS A 685 -6.07 17.66 2.86
C CYS A 685 -4.72 16.95 2.85
N GLN A 686 -3.69 17.67 2.42
CA GLN A 686 -2.31 17.19 2.37
C GLN A 686 -1.45 17.86 3.45
N THR A 687 -0.46 17.14 3.96
CA THR A 687 0.51 17.58 4.96
C THR A 687 1.94 17.28 4.49
N ASN A 688 2.93 17.69 5.29
CA ASN A 688 4.37 17.45 5.06
C ASN A 688 4.97 18.10 3.80
N CYS A 689 4.31 19.04 3.12
CA CYS A 689 4.94 19.77 2.00
C CYS A 689 6.22 20.49 2.46
N GLY A 690 7.31 20.34 1.69
CA GLY A 690 8.63 20.91 2.02
C GLY A 690 9.50 20.02 2.90
N ASP A 691 8.88 19.13 3.69
CA ASP A 691 9.55 18.08 4.44
C ASP A 691 9.77 16.82 3.59
N ILE A 692 10.36 15.77 4.15
CA ILE A 692 10.52 14.48 3.47
C ILE A 692 9.21 13.68 3.46
N SER A 693 8.91 13.09 2.30
CA SER A 693 7.67 12.30 2.08
C SER A 693 7.52 11.12 3.04
N GLN A 694 8.62 10.44 3.39
CA GLN A 694 8.65 9.45 4.46
C GLN A 694 9.95 9.56 5.26
N ARG A 695 9.82 9.83 6.57
CA ARG A 695 10.94 9.93 7.52
C ARG A 695 11.20 8.65 8.29
N TRP A 696 10.13 8.02 8.75
CA TRP A 696 10.18 6.87 9.63
C TRP A 696 9.86 5.59 8.89
N TYR A 697 10.69 4.57 9.10
CA TYR A 697 10.59 3.29 8.41
C TYR A 697 10.32 2.18 9.43
N HIS A 698 9.14 1.56 9.31
CA HIS A 698 8.63 0.59 10.27
C HIS A 698 9.54 -0.65 10.37
N VAL A 699 9.89 -1.02 11.60
CA VAL A 699 10.59 -2.26 11.94
C VAL A 699 9.67 -3.11 12.81
N PRO A 700 9.09 -4.18 12.27
CA PRO A 700 8.22 -5.06 13.04
C PRO A 700 8.92 -5.61 14.29
N ARG A 701 8.24 -5.51 15.44
CA ARG A 701 8.74 -6.05 16.71
C ARG A 701 9.08 -7.55 16.61
N SER A 702 8.35 -8.31 15.80
CA SER A 702 8.59 -9.75 15.61
C SER A 702 9.91 -10.08 14.89
N TRP A 703 10.55 -9.10 14.25
CA TRP A 703 11.88 -9.27 13.64
C TRP A 703 13.02 -9.06 14.63
N LEU A 704 12.73 -8.57 15.84
CA LEU A 704 13.73 -8.21 16.84
C LEU A 704 13.97 -9.33 17.85
N LYS A 705 15.24 -9.57 18.14
CA LYS A 705 15.74 -10.31 19.29
C LYS A 705 15.96 -9.34 20.47
N PRO A 706 16.06 -9.81 21.72
CA PRO A 706 16.34 -8.93 22.86
C PRO A 706 17.63 -8.10 22.69
N SER A 707 18.69 -8.70 22.15
CA SER A 707 19.97 -8.04 21.86
C SER A 707 20.63 -8.63 20.61
N GLY A 708 21.69 -7.96 20.12
CA GLY A 708 22.47 -8.43 18.98
C GLY A 708 21.73 -8.39 17.65
N ASN A 709 20.77 -7.48 17.50
CA ASN A 709 20.07 -7.28 16.23
C ASN A 709 21.02 -6.65 15.22
N LEU A 710 21.14 -7.24 14.04
CA LEU A 710 21.90 -6.69 12.94
C LEU A 710 21.01 -5.76 12.11
N LEU A 711 21.39 -4.48 12.04
CA LEU A 711 20.87 -3.52 11.08
C LEU A 711 21.87 -3.41 9.92
N VAL A 712 21.39 -3.57 8.69
CA VAL A 712 22.16 -3.27 7.47
C VAL A 712 21.40 -2.23 6.66
N VAL A 713 22.12 -1.23 6.16
CA VAL A 713 21.58 -0.16 5.30
C VAL A 713 22.45 -0.10 4.05
N LEU A 714 21.82 -0.17 2.88
CA LEU A 714 22.46 0.22 1.63
C LEU A 714 22.13 1.69 1.40
N GLU A 715 23.13 2.57 1.33
CA GLU A 715 22.99 4.00 1.03
C GLU A 715 23.53 4.30 -0.38
N GLU A 716 22.62 4.72 -1.26
CA GLU A 716 22.85 4.93 -2.69
C GLU A 716 23.46 6.31 -2.98
N PHE A 717 22.99 7.35 -2.31
CA PHE A 717 23.33 8.74 -2.63
C PHE A 717 24.38 9.34 -1.69
N GLY A 718 24.47 8.81 -0.47
CA GLY A 718 25.23 9.37 0.63
C GLY A 718 24.31 10.06 1.64
N GLY A 719 24.70 10.04 2.91
CA GLY A 719 23.90 10.53 4.03
C GLY A 719 24.71 10.75 5.29
N ASP A 720 24.06 11.31 6.31
CA ASP A 720 24.65 11.49 7.64
C ASP A 720 24.15 10.40 8.60
N LEU A 721 25.02 9.42 8.86
CA LEU A 721 24.77 8.29 9.75
C LEU A 721 24.50 8.70 11.20
N SER A 722 24.98 9.87 11.64
CA SER A 722 24.80 10.34 13.02
C SER A 722 23.36 10.71 13.33
N GLY A 723 22.57 11.05 12.31
CA GLY A 723 21.13 11.32 12.46
C GLY A 723 20.26 10.06 12.46
N VAL A 724 20.79 8.89 12.12
CA VAL A 724 20.01 7.65 12.09
C VAL A 724 19.76 7.16 13.50
N THR A 725 18.48 7.08 13.88
CA THR A 725 18.06 6.79 15.25
C THR A 725 16.93 5.77 15.28
N LEU A 726 16.98 4.84 16.24
CA LEU A 726 15.84 3.97 16.53
C LEU A 726 14.74 4.78 17.23
N MET A 727 13.51 4.59 16.80
CA MET A 727 12.35 5.31 17.31
C MET A 727 11.33 4.33 17.88
N THR A 728 10.62 4.73 18.93
CA THR A 728 9.41 4.06 19.42
C THR A 728 8.19 4.96 19.22
N ARG A 729 7.06 4.36 18.84
CA ARG A 729 5.84 5.08 18.54
C ARG A 729 4.82 4.98 19.68
N THR A 730 4.29 6.12 20.11
CA THR A 730 3.24 6.23 21.14
C THR A 730 2.12 7.16 20.67
N THR A 731 0.95 7.11 21.32
CA THR A 731 -0.19 8.04 21.11
C THR A 731 -0.43 8.93 22.31
#